data_AF-A0A7C8MJ99-F1
#
_entry.id   AF-A0A7C8MJ99-F1
#
_cell.length_a   1.000
_cell.length_b   1.000
_cell.length_c   1.000
_cell.angle_alpha   90.00
_cell.angle_beta   90.00
_cell.angle_gamma   90.00
#
_symmetry.space_group_name_H-M   'P 1'
#
loop_
_entity.id
_entity.type
_entity.pdbx_description
1 polymer ?
#
loop_
_entity_poly.entity_id
_entity_poly.type
_entity_poly.pdbx_seq_one_letter_code
_entity_poly.pdbx_strand_id
1 'polypeptide(L)'
;MSVAPYHTSLLWCLLVFVVLCDAARHGRVMGPLGQRQENPPLPFTLSSSWQVLGPFQIGTREATWGADPLEYVGGFKQLQYDPDAHFRSSLPSNGAAKWNITQATQVSSSATSANASLSIVYSNVDWDFLKVVYGWAAVQYQAWARGELVVRGNETQHVILHTDAILEYWVDDVHFFGGDFFTFRKAPAVLHLAPGTHKLDLRLVRDVRAFGGILAPTIDVLVDVKQASGTLELAKPGILMSDVVDGRLATPSGSVILRNSGEDDIEIVGIQSADVRLPISLPGLGPQMVLAHTVPGLTPSQTNTAFGSNASSIVLVAGQTRPVAFNISLPTRNISSIEYVITYRADNDGRVSTLAVSQSLNRLSVYEPHKITYLHPGGMASYAMLRPPARNATCTCGPTSSLPILLQLHGAGLEADNGMVAHALDSVPDLCSWVLFPTGVTPWSGDDWHNWGFTDVEAAVLSIPDWIKYVNWKGPGVDVNRWVVSGHSNGGQGTWYALTHRPDKLLAAAPVSGYVSIQKYVPYELWQPADPRRTAIISASLNSYRHEMLMENARGVPIQQQHGQIDDNVPAYNSRLLAQQLFLTGTNSSYNEVAGQNHWWETVMTTPELVDFYYKQTSSKDTIPRELDEFSFVIADPGDMGSKGGIRVTHLEDPGQYGRVNVKGHTIWTSNVLGLEFNPSIWKLPAVSIDGQEISVGQAPTNAAVVVAISISDGAWKVGAFSGTGSDDATYRRGRQLGAMTAILRTQGPFIIQHPGNHTSHIALQVSRNLHQYFQADANIHTTTSWDGPGRGTGNVISIAIGENVRAGLHPNFPIQVAPSGVSVRDHKGKRRDYSADERLGAAFLRPLEGERLELVLWGSDAQGLAQAARLVPMLTGVGQPDFVVLGESAKWRGVEGALALGFFDREWKVMPSSVVS
;
A
#
# COMPACT_ATOMS: atom_id res chain seq x y z
N MET A 1 -15.48 -40.57 42.68
CA MET A 1 -14.90 -41.90 42.37
C MET A 1 -14.18 -41.76 41.04
N SER A 2 -12.96 -42.20 40.77
CA SER A 2 -11.81 -42.62 41.56
C SER A 2 -10.68 -42.75 40.52
N VAL A 3 -9.58 -42.02 40.73
CA VAL A 3 -8.19 -42.33 40.31
C VAL A 3 -7.81 -42.24 38.82
N ALA A 4 -6.69 -41.53 38.62
CA ALA A 4 -5.99 -41.11 37.40
C ALA A 4 -4.93 -42.14 36.93
N PRO A 5 -3.76 -41.74 36.37
CA PRO A 5 -3.45 -41.26 35.01
C PRO A 5 -2.34 -42.13 34.34
N TYR A 6 -1.94 -41.88 33.06
CA TYR A 6 -0.55 -42.08 32.58
C TYR A 6 -0.28 -41.55 31.13
N HIS A 7 0.58 -40.51 31.07
CA HIS A 7 1.80 -40.37 30.24
C HIS A 7 1.75 -40.31 28.69
N THR A 8 1.98 -39.15 28.06
CA THR A 8 3.26 -38.45 27.65
C THR A 8 3.75 -38.81 26.25
N SER A 9 3.89 -37.78 25.39
CA SER A 9 5.04 -37.55 24.48
C SER A 9 4.90 -36.16 23.84
N LEU A 10 5.55 -35.15 24.45
CA LEU A 10 5.86 -33.86 23.83
C LEU A 10 7.37 -33.87 23.49
N LEU A 11 7.73 -33.62 22.24
CA LEU A 11 9.08 -33.21 21.87
C LEU A 11 9.06 -31.71 21.58
N TRP A 12 9.75 -30.95 22.42
CA TRP A 12 10.16 -29.56 22.19
C TRP A 12 11.67 -29.57 21.98
N CYS A 13 12.15 -28.95 20.90
CA CYS A 13 13.55 -28.57 20.74
C CYS A 13 13.65 -27.04 20.83
N LEU A 14 14.05 -26.56 22.00
CA LEU A 14 14.45 -25.18 22.28
C LEU A 14 15.94 -25.22 22.65
N LEU A 15 16.78 -24.53 21.87
CA LEU A 15 18.19 -24.34 22.16
C LEU A 15 18.37 -22.99 22.85
N VAL A 16 18.49 -23.03 24.18
CA VAL A 16 18.97 -21.92 25.01
C VAL A 16 20.31 -22.35 25.60
N PHE A 17 21.38 -21.63 25.27
CA PHE A 17 22.70 -21.80 25.87
C PHE A 17 22.75 -21.00 27.19
N VAL A 18 22.90 -21.70 28.32
CA VAL A 18 23.36 -21.11 29.59
C VAL A 18 24.71 -21.74 29.94
N VAL A 19 25.68 -20.86 30.14
CA VAL A 19 27.04 -21.16 30.59
C VAL A 19 27.03 -21.42 32.09
N LEU A 20 27.57 -22.56 32.53
CA LEU A 20 27.90 -22.82 33.93
C LEU A 20 29.40 -22.68 34.16
N CYS A 21 29.73 -21.98 35.25
CA CYS A 21 31.06 -21.85 35.82
C CYS A 21 31.64 -23.21 36.22
N ASP A 22 32.94 -23.38 36.02
CA ASP A 22 33.74 -24.36 36.74
C ASP A 22 35.03 -23.70 37.25
N ALA A 23 35.36 -23.96 38.51
CA ALA A 23 36.43 -23.29 39.24
C ALA A 23 37.67 -24.17 39.39
N ALA A 24 38.81 -23.54 39.06
CA ALA A 24 40.16 -23.74 39.61
C ALA A 24 40.94 -25.04 39.30
N ARG A 25 41.99 -24.89 38.47
CA ARG A 25 43.36 -25.36 38.82
C ARG A 25 44.43 -24.36 38.38
N HIS A 26 45.35 -24.10 39.30
CA HIS A 26 46.51 -23.21 39.20
C HIS A 26 47.51 -23.64 38.12
N GLY A 27 48.03 -22.65 37.39
CA GLY A 27 49.28 -22.72 36.63
C GLY A 27 49.83 -21.31 36.40
N ARG A 28 50.86 -20.92 37.17
CA ARG A 28 51.61 -19.67 36.97
C ARG A 28 52.35 -19.71 35.65
N VAL A 29 52.03 -18.79 34.74
CA VAL A 29 52.93 -18.38 33.64
C VAL A 29 52.93 -16.85 33.60
N MET A 30 54.08 -16.25 33.89
CA MET A 30 54.33 -14.83 33.62
C MET A 30 54.43 -14.62 32.11
N GLY A 31 53.52 -13.83 31.55
CA GLY A 31 53.59 -13.27 30.20
C GLY A 31 53.63 -11.74 30.27
N PRO A 32 54.25 -11.06 29.29
CA PRO A 32 54.69 -9.67 29.40
C PRO A 32 53.53 -8.68 29.45
N LEU A 33 53.78 -7.51 30.05
CA LEU A 33 52.91 -6.34 30.07
C LEU A 33 52.43 -5.99 28.66
N GLY A 34 51.26 -6.50 28.27
CA GLY A 34 50.56 -6.11 27.06
C GLY A 34 50.12 -4.67 27.20
N GLN A 35 50.58 -3.82 26.29
CA GLN A 35 49.94 -2.54 26.01
C GLN A 35 48.43 -2.79 25.87
N ARG A 36 47.62 -2.10 26.69
CA ARG A 36 46.20 -1.94 26.38
C ARG A 36 46.14 -1.23 25.04
N GLN A 37 45.96 -2.00 23.99
CA GLN A 37 45.50 -1.51 22.71
C GLN A 37 44.05 -1.12 22.97
N GLU A 38 43.82 0.13 23.40
CA GLU A 38 42.49 0.70 23.43
C GLU A 38 41.97 0.62 22.00
N ASN A 39 40.99 -0.25 21.77
CA ASN A 39 40.30 -0.29 20.48
C ASN A 39 39.85 1.14 20.15
N PRO A 40 40.08 1.63 18.92
CA PRO A 40 39.66 2.97 18.55
C PRO A 40 38.16 3.13 18.85
N PRO A 41 37.74 4.28 19.39
CA PRO A 41 36.35 4.51 19.76
C PRO A 41 35.46 4.34 18.51
N LEU A 42 34.39 3.57 18.66
CA LEU A 42 33.47 3.26 17.55
C LEU A 42 32.80 4.55 17.04
N PRO A 43 32.62 4.69 15.71
CA PRO A 43 32.14 5.95 15.12
C PRO A 43 30.69 6.27 15.48
N PHE A 44 29.87 5.25 15.72
CA PHE A 44 28.47 5.39 16.11
C PHE A 44 28.23 4.65 17.42
N THR A 45 27.47 5.25 18.32
CA THR A 45 27.00 4.58 19.54
C THR A 45 25.60 5.07 19.86
N LEU A 46 24.66 4.15 20.04
CA LEU A 46 23.31 4.45 20.52
C LEU A 46 23.24 4.28 22.04
N SER A 47 22.40 5.07 22.69
CA SER A 47 22.16 4.94 24.13
C SER A 47 21.74 3.52 24.52
N SER A 48 22.31 2.99 25.59
CA SER A 48 21.83 1.77 26.24
C SER A 48 20.64 2.01 27.16
N SER A 49 20.44 3.25 27.57
CA SER A 49 19.41 3.68 28.51
C SER A 49 18.52 4.73 27.86
N TRP A 50 17.22 4.52 27.89
CA TRP A 50 16.22 5.35 27.22
C TRP A 50 15.22 5.90 28.23
N GLN A 51 14.89 7.17 28.11
CA GLN A 51 13.84 7.83 28.91
C GLN A 51 12.50 7.57 28.24
N VAL A 52 11.58 6.89 28.91
CA VAL A 52 10.30 6.48 28.34
C VAL A 52 9.15 7.12 29.10
N LEU A 53 8.17 7.65 28.38
CA LEU A 53 6.96 8.26 28.96
C LEU A 53 5.71 7.63 28.35
N GLY A 54 4.84 7.10 29.21
CA GLY A 54 3.58 6.47 28.80
C GLY A 54 3.01 5.53 29.88
N PRO A 55 2.06 4.67 29.51
CA PRO A 55 1.35 4.61 28.23
C PRO A 55 0.21 5.61 28.16
N PHE A 56 -0.16 6.01 26.94
CA PHE A 56 -1.32 6.84 26.65
C PHE A 56 -2.27 6.11 25.69
N GLN A 57 -3.56 6.39 25.80
CA GLN A 57 -4.57 5.84 24.91
C GLN A 57 -4.35 6.31 23.46
N ILE A 58 -4.54 5.38 22.52
CA ILE A 58 -4.66 5.65 21.09
C ILE A 58 -5.45 4.53 20.42
N GLY A 59 -6.29 4.86 19.45
CA GLY A 59 -7.06 3.88 18.69
C GLY A 59 -6.34 3.36 17.43
N THR A 60 -6.93 2.33 16.80
CA THR A 60 -6.44 1.73 15.53
C THR A 60 -6.28 2.82 14.47
N ARG A 61 -5.11 2.94 13.84
CA ARG A 61 -4.80 3.97 12.82
C ARG A 61 -4.94 5.44 13.24
N GLU A 62 -5.26 5.74 14.50
CA GLU A 62 -5.53 7.11 14.94
C GLU A 62 -4.27 8.00 14.92
N ALA A 63 -3.07 7.43 15.04
CA ALA A 63 -1.81 8.16 15.06
C ALA A 63 -1.61 9.08 13.85
N THR A 64 -2.14 8.70 12.69
CA THR A 64 -2.10 9.51 11.46
C THR A 64 -2.84 10.84 11.60
N TRP A 65 -3.83 10.92 12.49
CA TRP A 65 -4.58 12.13 12.82
C TRP A 65 -3.90 13.03 13.85
N GLY A 66 -2.73 12.64 14.37
CA GLY A 66 -1.92 13.43 15.29
C GLY A 66 -2.12 13.10 16.76
N ALA A 67 -3.33 12.68 17.18
CA ALA A 67 -3.84 12.38 18.53
C ALA A 67 -2.83 12.01 19.65
N ASP A 68 -1.93 12.93 20.01
CA ASP A 68 -0.96 12.80 21.11
C ASP A 68 -1.41 13.69 22.28
N PRO A 69 -1.81 13.10 23.42
CA PRO A 69 -2.24 13.89 24.58
C PRO A 69 -1.14 14.80 25.14
N LEU A 70 0.15 14.52 24.89
CA LEU A 70 1.24 15.38 25.36
C LEU A 70 1.28 16.73 24.62
N GLU A 71 0.72 16.82 23.41
CA GLU A 71 0.63 18.09 22.67
C GLU A 71 -0.22 19.13 23.41
N TYR A 72 -1.16 18.70 24.27
CA TYR A 72 -1.93 19.61 25.13
C TYR A 72 -1.06 20.35 26.16
N VAL A 73 0.06 19.75 26.58
CA VAL A 73 1.01 20.34 27.55
C VAL A 73 2.29 20.86 26.88
N GLY A 74 2.23 21.14 25.56
CA GLY A 74 3.34 21.69 24.79
C GLY A 74 4.15 20.64 24.00
N GLY A 75 3.77 19.37 24.05
CA GLY A 75 4.40 18.28 23.30
C GLY A 75 5.63 17.68 23.98
N PHE A 76 5.93 16.41 23.68
CA PHE A 76 7.02 15.64 24.30
C PHE A 76 8.39 16.33 24.22
N LYS A 77 8.66 17.04 23.13
CA LYS A 77 9.93 17.74 22.89
C LYS A 77 10.25 18.82 23.94
N GLN A 78 9.23 19.45 24.53
CA GLN A 78 9.41 20.49 25.54
C GLN A 78 9.59 19.91 26.95
N LEU A 79 9.28 18.63 27.13
CA LEU A 79 9.40 17.95 28.42
C LEU A 79 10.84 17.50 28.66
N GLN A 80 11.25 17.56 29.92
CA GLN A 80 12.49 16.95 30.41
C GLN A 80 12.15 15.74 31.27
N TYR A 81 13.08 14.79 31.36
CA TYR A 81 12.90 13.64 32.23
C TYR A 81 12.79 14.10 33.68
N ASP A 82 11.65 13.76 34.29
CA ASP A 82 11.37 14.02 35.70
C ASP A 82 10.63 12.79 36.26
N PRO A 83 11.27 11.97 37.11
CA PRO A 83 10.65 10.76 37.65
C PRO A 83 9.43 11.04 38.53
N ASP A 84 9.28 12.27 39.03
CA ASP A 84 8.18 12.70 39.88
C ASP A 84 7.05 13.37 39.09
N ALA A 85 7.23 13.63 37.79
CA ALA A 85 6.18 14.21 36.95
C ALA A 85 5.07 13.19 36.62
N HIS A 86 3.84 13.69 36.62
CA HIS A 86 2.63 12.90 36.34
C HIS A 86 1.85 13.50 35.18
N PHE A 87 1.46 12.65 34.23
CA PHE A 87 0.66 13.04 33.06
C PHE A 87 -0.65 12.27 33.05
N ARG A 88 -1.76 12.93 32.70
CA ARG A 88 -3.08 12.26 32.67
C ARG A 88 -3.10 11.18 31.58
N SER A 89 -3.55 10.00 31.95
CA SER A 89 -3.75 8.88 31.03
C SER A 89 -4.91 8.00 31.51
N SER A 90 -5.71 7.46 30.59
CA SER A 90 -6.85 6.60 30.89
C SER A 90 -6.47 5.13 31.11
N LEU A 91 -5.23 4.72 30.79
CA LEU A 91 -4.82 3.30 30.84
C LEU A 91 -4.27 2.87 32.20
N PRO A 92 -3.30 3.58 32.82
CA PRO A 92 -2.67 3.11 34.05
C PRO A 92 -3.58 3.23 35.27
N SER A 93 -3.31 2.38 36.26
CA SER A 93 -3.84 2.58 37.62
C SER A 93 -3.60 4.01 38.11
N ASN A 94 -4.59 4.59 38.79
CA ASN A 94 -4.64 5.99 39.23
C ASN A 94 -4.72 7.05 38.12
N GLY A 95 -4.90 6.65 36.86
CA GLY A 95 -5.14 7.58 35.75
C GLY A 95 -3.96 8.48 35.41
N ALA A 96 -2.73 8.00 35.65
CA ALA A 96 -1.51 8.77 35.46
C ALA A 96 -0.37 7.94 34.81
N ALA A 97 0.16 8.45 33.70
CA ALA A 97 1.42 8.02 33.10
C ALA A 97 2.61 8.75 33.76
N LYS A 98 3.76 8.09 33.79
CA LYS A 98 5.01 8.63 34.38
C LYS A 98 6.20 8.34 33.48
N TRP A 99 7.28 9.06 33.74
CA TRP A 99 8.58 8.73 33.20
C TRP A 99 9.14 7.44 33.81
N ASN A 100 9.89 6.70 32.99
CA ASN A 100 10.70 5.57 33.41
C ASN A 100 12.01 5.55 32.62
N ILE A 101 13.00 4.80 33.12
CA ILE A 101 14.22 4.49 32.38
C ILE A 101 14.14 3.04 31.92
N THR A 102 14.17 2.82 30.61
CA THR A 102 14.20 1.50 30.00
C THR A 102 15.60 1.23 29.46
N GLN A 103 16.20 0.10 29.86
CA GLN A 103 17.43 -0.37 29.23
C GLN A 103 17.09 -1.04 27.89
N ALA A 104 17.85 -0.73 26.85
CA ALA A 104 17.75 -1.41 25.58
C ALA A 104 18.01 -2.91 25.77
N THR A 105 17.16 -3.74 25.18
CA THR A 105 17.27 -5.21 25.28
C THR A 105 18.53 -5.72 24.60
N GLN A 106 18.95 -5.02 23.54
CA GLN A 106 20.19 -5.26 22.83
C GLN A 106 20.75 -3.93 22.34
N VAL A 107 22.05 -3.73 22.50
CA VAL A 107 22.81 -2.68 21.83
C VAL A 107 23.99 -3.32 21.15
N SER A 108 24.24 -2.97 19.89
CA SER A 108 25.47 -3.33 19.22
C SER A 108 26.04 -2.13 18.48
N SER A 109 27.36 -2.10 18.36
CA SER A 109 28.07 -1.07 17.61
C SER A 109 29.25 -1.71 16.91
N SER A 110 29.51 -1.27 15.69
CA SER A 110 30.56 -1.74 14.81
C SER A 110 31.28 -0.53 14.18
N ALA A 111 32.28 -0.79 13.34
CA ALA A 111 32.98 0.26 12.61
C ALA A 111 32.09 1.02 11.61
N THR A 112 30.92 0.48 11.24
CA THR A 112 30.05 1.08 10.21
C THR A 112 28.57 1.10 10.62
N SER A 113 28.21 0.67 11.82
CA SER A 113 26.81 0.61 12.26
C SER A 113 26.66 0.67 13.77
N ALA A 114 25.48 1.07 14.23
CA ALA A 114 25.05 0.90 15.61
C ALA A 114 23.56 0.60 15.65
N ASN A 115 23.12 -0.27 16.56
CA ASN A 115 21.70 -0.52 16.76
C ASN A 115 21.32 -0.58 18.23
N ALA A 116 20.04 -0.29 18.51
CA ALA A 116 19.42 -0.41 19.82
C ALA A 116 18.01 -0.98 19.65
N SER A 117 17.76 -2.10 20.32
CA SER A 117 16.44 -2.72 20.41
C SER A 117 15.77 -2.30 21.72
N LEU A 118 14.50 -1.89 21.66
CA LEU A 118 13.70 -1.54 22.83
C LEU A 118 12.50 -2.47 22.93
N SER A 119 12.15 -2.86 24.15
CA SER A 119 10.89 -3.55 24.45
C SER A 119 10.20 -2.79 25.58
N ILE A 120 9.11 -2.11 25.23
CA ILE A 120 8.38 -1.23 26.16
C ILE A 120 7.13 -1.95 26.65
N VAL A 121 7.05 -2.14 27.96
CA VAL A 121 5.93 -2.80 28.64
C VAL A 121 5.50 -1.99 29.86
N TYR A 122 4.21 -2.04 30.18
CA TYR A 122 3.64 -1.36 31.34
C TYR A 122 2.88 -2.35 32.21
N SER A 123 3.43 -2.64 33.40
CA SER A 123 2.85 -3.56 34.38
C SER A 123 1.78 -2.93 35.27
N ASN A 124 1.67 -1.60 35.24
CA ASN A 124 0.69 -0.82 36.02
C ASN A 124 -0.64 -0.61 35.29
N VAL A 125 -0.86 -1.32 34.18
CA VAL A 125 -2.11 -1.39 33.41
C VAL A 125 -2.65 -2.82 33.50
N ASP A 126 -3.94 -2.96 33.83
CA ASP A 126 -4.63 -4.26 33.83
C ASP A 126 -5.11 -4.59 32.41
N TRP A 127 -4.16 -5.02 31.57
CA TRP A 127 -4.43 -5.34 30.17
C TRP A 127 -5.45 -6.48 30.02
N ASP A 128 -5.44 -7.45 30.94
CA ASP A 128 -6.32 -8.61 30.88
C ASP A 128 -7.78 -8.18 31.12
N PHE A 129 -8.03 -7.34 32.14
CA PHE A 129 -9.37 -6.80 32.35
C PHE A 129 -9.84 -5.91 31.20
N LEU A 130 -8.97 -5.04 30.66
CA LEU A 130 -9.35 -4.18 29.53
C LEU A 130 -9.67 -5.02 28.28
N LYS A 131 -8.91 -6.10 28.01
CA LYS A 131 -9.21 -7.04 26.91
C LYS A 131 -10.57 -7.72 27.06
N VAL A 132 -11.01 -8.02 28.28
CA VAL A 132 -12.35 -8.60 28.52
C VAL A 132 -13.46 -7.65 28.06
N VAL A 133 -13.29 -6.34 28.23
CA VAL A 133 -14.31 -5.33 27.89
C VAL A 133 -14.20 -4.87 26.44
N TYR A 134 -12.99 -4.54 25.97
CA TYR A 134 -12.76 -3.88 24.67
C TYR A 134 -12.05 -4.76 23.64
N GLY A 135 -11.77 -6.03 23.95
CA GLY A 135 -11.06 -6.94 23.05
C GLY A 135 -9.66 -6.42 22.69
N TRP A 136 -9.27 -6.55 21.42
CA TRP A 136 -7.96 -6.10 20.95
C TRP A 136 -7.77 -4.58 20.92
N ALA A 137 -8.84 -3.78 20.90
CA ALA A 137 -8.69 -2.33 20.99
C ALA A 137 -8.01 -1.91 22.29
N ALA A 138 -8.21 -2.66 23.38
CA ALA A 138 -7.62 -2.43 24.70
C ALA A 138 -6.09 -2.37 24.72
N VAL A 139 -5.43 -3.09 23.81
CA VAL A 139 -3.96 -3.17 23.77
C VAL A 139 -3.34 -2.21 22.76
N GLN A 140 -4.13 -1.26 22.26
CA GLN A 140 -3.63 -0.16 21.47
C GLN A 140 -3.30 1.02 22.38
N TYR A 141 -2.03 1.39 22.38
CA TYR A 141 -1.52 2.48 23.20
C TYR A 141 -0.32 3.12 22.51
N GLN A 142 -0.04 4.36 22.90
CA GLN A 142 1.16 5.07 22.48
C GLN A 142 2.05 5.40 23.67
N ALA A 143 3.33 5.63 23.40
CA ALA A 143 4.33 6.08 24.35
C ALA A 143 5.38 6.91 23.62
N TRP A 144 6.27 7.52 24.37
CA TRP A 144 7.44 8.20 23.85
C TRP A 144 8.72 7.62 24.44
N ALA A 145 9.78 7.58 23.65
CA ALA A 145 11.12 7.22 24.10
C ALA A 145 12.14 8.26 23.64
N ARG A 146 13.01 8.71 24.54
CA ARG A 146 14.13 9.61 24.25
C ARG A 146 15.45 8.89 24.53
N GLY A 147 16.33 8.93 23.53
CA GLY A 147 17.70 8.43 23.61
C GLY A 147 18.63 9.31 22.79
N GLU A 148 19.85 8.85 22.59
CA GLU A 148 20.90 9.59 21.91
C GLU A 148 21.66 8.70 20.91
N LEU A 149 22.11 9.33 19.83
CA LEU A 149 23.08 8.80 18.89
C LEU A 149 24.34 9.66 18.98
N VAL A 150 25.44 9.06 19.40
CA VAL A 150 26.75 9.69 19.41
C VAL A 150 27.46 9.40 18.10
N VAL A 151 27.79 10.45 17.35
CA VAL A 151 28.60 10.42 16.13
C VAL A 151 30.00 10.94 16.48
N ARG A 152 31.01 10.09 16.34
CA ARG A 152 32.41 10.44 16.61
C ARG A 152 33.19 10.70 15.33
N GLY A 153 34.28 11.45 15.45
CA GLY A 153 35.14 11.83 14.34
C GLY A 153 35.22 13.34 14.18
N ASN A 154 35.76 13.79 13.06
CA ASN A 154 35.95 15.22 12.76
C ASN A 154 35.12 15.69 11.56
N GLU A 155 34.42 14.77 10.88
CA GLU A 155 33.70 15.04 9.63
C GLU A 155 32.24 14.60 9.77
N THR A 156 31.35 15.28 9.05
CA THR A 156 29.94 14.89 8.90
C THR A 156 29.84 13.45 8.39
N GLN A 157 29.05 12.63 9.07
CA GLN A 157 28.81 11.25 8.71
C GLN A 157 27.49 11.12 7.95
N HIS A 158 27.53 10.45 6.81
CA HIS A 158 26.35 10.11 6.02
C HIS A 158 25.82 8.77 6.53
N VAL A 159 24.62 8.76 7.09
CA VAL A 159 24.05 7.58 7.72
C VAL A 159 22.64 7.30 7.25
N ILE A 160 22.29 6.03 7.26
CA ILE A 160 20.99 5.48 6.96
C ILE A 160 20.35 5.07 8.29
N LEU A 161 19.21 5.67 8.61
CA LEU A 161 18.45 5.38 9.82
C LEU A 161 17.26 4.46 9.50
N HIS A 162 17.36 3.21 9.94
CA HIS A 162 16.25 2.25 9.96
C HIS A 162 15.46 2.39 11.27
N THR A 163 14.13 2.36 11.17
CA THR A 163 13.19 2.67 12.26
C THR A 163 12.08 1.62 12.33
N ASP A 164 12.48 0.37 12.57
CA ASP A 164 11.60 -0.79 12.53
C ASP A 164 10.50 -0.66 13.60
N ALA A 165 9.25 -0.75 13.15
CA ALA A 165 8.03 -0.63 13.92
C ALA A 165 7.83 0.75 14.59
N ILE A 166 8.45 1.80 14.04
CA ILE A 166 8.32 3.19 14.51
C ILE A 166 7.66 4.03 13.39
N LEU A 167 6.50 4.62 13.70
CA LEU A 167 5.75 5.42 12.73
C LEU A 167 6.23 6.88 12.65
N GLU A 168 6.72 7.44 13.75
CA GLU A 168 7.03 8.86 13.86
C GLU A 168 8.19 9.09 14.84
N TYR A 169 9.14 9.96 14.47
CA TYR A 169 10.33 10.24 15.26
C TYR A 169 10.97 11.58 14.91
N TRP A 170 11.86 12.05 15.78
CA TRP A 170 12.69 13.23 15.57
C TRP A 170 14.16 12.85 15.72
N VAL A 171 14.98 13.44 14.87
CA VAL A 171 16.43 13.52 15.04
C VAL A 171 16.75 14.98 15.29
N ASP A 172 17.23 15.27 16.50
CA ASP A 172 17.34 16.62 17.04
C ASP A 172 16.02 17.39 16.98
N ASP A 173 15.91 18.33 16.04
CA ASP A 173 14.73 19.15 15.82
C ASP A 173 13.97 18.83 14.53
N VAL A 174 14.48 17.88 13.73
CA VAL A 174 13.90 17.50 12.44
C VAL A 174 12.89 16.38 12.64
N HIS A 175 11.65 16.63 12.20
CA HIS A 175 10.53 15.70 12.33
C HIS A 175 10.45 14.73 11.13
N PHE A 176 10.30 13.44 11.41
CA PHE A 176 10.03 12.41 10.42
C PHE A 176 8.72 11.66 10.71
N PHE A 177 7.78 11.66 9.75
CA PHE A 177 6.51 10.93 9.80
C PHE A 177 6.44 9.82 8.75
N GLY A 178 5.66 8.77 9.02
CA GLY A 178 5.56 7.61 8.14
C GLY A 178 6.86 6.80 8.10
N GLY A 179 7.50 6.62 9.25
CA GLY A 179 8.64 5.72 9.45
C GLY A 179 8.32 4.27 9.09
N ASP A 180 9.17 3.32 9.46
CA ASP A 180 9.03 1.94 8.99
C ASP A 180 8.14 1.07 9.88
N PHE A 181 6.83 1.32 9.83
CA PHE A 181 5.87 0.68 10.74
C PHE A 181 5.72 -0.83 10.54
N PHE A 182 5.99 -1.34 9.33
CA PHE A 182 5.89 -2.76 8.99
C PHE A 182 7.26 -3.41 8.74
N THR A 183 8.35 -2.74 9.09
CA THR A 183 9.73 -3.27 9.02
C THR A 183 10.22 -3.64 7.60
N PHE A 184 9.75 -2.97 6.55
CA PHE A 184 10.16 -3.30 5.17
C PHE A 184 11.59 -2.91 4.84
N ARG A 185 12.09 -1.86 5.49
CA ARG A 185 13.39 -1.22 5.30
C ARG A 185 13.67 -0.78 3.85
N LYS A 186 12.62 -0.51 3.07
CA LYS A 186 12.69 -0.13 1.65
C LYS A 186 13.21 1.29 1.43
N ALA A 187 12.75 2.25 2.24
CA ALA A 187 13.10 3.67 2.11
C ALA A 187 13.47 4.28 3.48
N PRO A 188 14.57 3.86 4.14
CA PRO A 188 15.03 4.49 5.39
C PRO A 188 15.45 5.94 5.16
N ALA A 189 15.46 6.76 6.23
CA ALA A 189 15.95 8.13 6.13
C ALA A 189 17.47 8.16 5.92
N VAL A 190 17.91 9.05 5.03
CA VAL A 190 19.33 9.43 4.89
C VAL A 190 19.55 10.68 5.72
N LEU A 191 20.57 10.67 6.58
CA LEU A 191 20.92 11.75 7.48
C LEU A 191 22.39 12.14 7.29
N HIS A 192 22.68 13.43 7.38
CA HIS A 192 24.03 13.99 7.35
C HIS A 192 24.32 14.59 8.73
N LEU A 193 24.99 13.81 9.58
CA LEU A 193 25.15 14.13 11.00
C LEU A 193 26.57 14.62 11.29
N ALA A 194 26.68 15.85 11.82
CA ALA A 194 27.95 16.38 12.29
C ALA A 194 28.48 15.58 13.49
N PRO A 195 29.79 15.59 13.79
CA PRO A 195 30.29 14.98 15.02
C PRO A 195 29.64 15.59 16.26
N GLY A 196 29.13 14.76 17.15
CA GLY A 196 28.39 15.21 18.32
C GLY A 196 27.43 14.18 18.88
N THR A 197 26.57 14.64 19.79
CA THR A 197 25.47 13.86 20.34
C THR A 197 24.18 14.36 19.73
N HIS A 198 23.44 13.48 19.07
CA HIS A 198 22.15 13.76 18.46
C HIS A 198 21.04 13.15 19.29
N LYS A 199 19.98 13.92 19.53
CA LYS A 199 18.82 13.47 20.29
C LYS A 199 17.87 12.69 19.39
N LEU A 200 17.41 11.53 19.87
CA LEU A 200 16.40 10.71 19.21
C LEU A 200 15.14 10.68 20.06
N ASP A 201 14.07 11.34 19.60
CA ASP A 201 12.74 11.28 20.21
C ASP A 201 11.84 10.40 19.34
N LEU A 202 11.39 9.26 19.87
CA LEU A 202 10.59 8.27 19.16
C LEU A 202 9.15 8.31 19.67
N ARG A 203 8.18 8.50 18.79
CA ARG A 203 6.77 8.27 19.11
C ARG A 203 6.43 6.83 18.79
N LEU A 204 6.15 6.08 19.84
CA LEU A 204 5.89 4.65 19.81
C LEU A 204 4.38 4.43 19.78
N VAL A 205 3.90 3.62 18.84
CA VAL A 205 2.46 3.29 18.70
C VAL A 205 2.31 1.78 18.59
N ARG A 206 1.56 1.18 19.51
CA ARG A 206 1.20 -0.23 19.44
C ARG A 206 -0.10 -0.41 18.66
N ASP A 207 0.00 -0.64 17.36
CA ASP A 207 -1.15 -1.04 16.53
C ASP A 207 -1.20 -2.57 16.45
N VAL A 208 -2.35 -3.16 16.77
CA VAL A 208 -2.54 -4.63 16.74
C VAL A 208 -2.25 -5.21 15.36
N ARG A 209 -2.47 -4.43 14.29
CA ARG A 209 -2.18 -4.89 12.94
C ARG A 209 -0.68 -5.12 12.73
N ALA A 210 0.19 -4.36 13.39
CA ALA A 210 1.65 -4.53 13.30
C ALA A 210 2.22 -5.47 14.38
N PHE A 211 1.65 -5.44 15.60
CA PHE A 211 2.19 -6.14 16.77
C PHE A 211 1.45 -7.42 17.18
N GLY A 212 0.33 -7.74 16.52
CA GLY A 212 -0.53 -8.87 16.89
C GLY A 212 -1.42 -8.62 18.12
N GLY A 213 -2.59 -9.24 18.13
CA GLY A 213 -3.59 -9.07 19.19
C GLY A 213 -3.46 -10.07 20.34
N ILE A 214 -2.89 -11.23 20.06
CA ILE A 214 -2.74 -12.35 21.01
C ILE A 214 -1.47 -12.20 21.85
N LEU A 215 -0.44 -11.59 21.28
CA LEU A 215 0.87 -11.41 21.92
C LEU A 215 0.78 -10.51 23.16
N ALA A 216 1.86 -10.52 23.94
CA ALA A 216 2.02 -9.59 25.05
C ALA A 216 1.83 -8.14 24.57
N PRO A 217 1.22 -7.26 25.39
CA PRO A 217 1.05 -5.86 25.06
C PRO A 217 2.38 -5.10 25.21
N THR A 218 3.37 -5.45 24.39
CA THR A 218 4.69 -4.82 24.29
C THR A 218 4.78 -3.96 23.03
N ILE A 219 5.59 -2.91 23.07
CA ILE A 219 6.10 -2.22 21.88
C ILE A 219 7.56 -2.60 21.71
N ASP A 220 7.82 -3.47 20.74
CA ASP A 220 9.15 -3.94 20.38
C ASP A 220 9.62 -3.20 19.13
N VAL A 221 10.67 -2.38 19.26
CA VAL A 221 11.17 -1.53 18.17
C VAL A 221 12.69 -1.63 18.04
N LEU A 222 13.21 -1.32 16.86
CA LEU A 222 14.63 -1.33 16.58
C LEU A 222 15.04 -0.04 15.85
N VAL A 223 16.00 0.65 16.43
CA VAL A 223 16.72 1.75 15.78
C VAL A 223 18.05 1.20 15.29
N ASP A 224 18.31 1.26 13.99
CA ASP A 224 19.52 0.72 13.35
C ASP A 224 20.12 1.78 12.42
N VAL A 225 21.29 2.27 12.79
CA VAL A 225 22.07 3.28 12.07
C VAL A 225 23.18 2.59 11.31
N LYS A 226 23.29 2.86 10.01
CA LYS A 226 24.36 2.34 9.15
C LYS A 226 25.03 3.46 8.40
N GLN A 227 26.36 3.45 8.35
CA GLN A 227 27.11 4.35 7.49
C GLN A 227 26.73 4.10 6.03
N ALA A 228 26.52 5.17 5.26
CA ALA A 228 26.35 5.08 3.83
C ALA A 228 27.65 4.55 3.18
N SER A 229 27.49 3.61 2.25
CA SER A 229 28.59 3.00 1.50
C SER A 229 29.08 3.87 0.34
N GLY A 230 28.31 4.89 -0.06
CA GLY A 230 28.66 5.85 -1.10
C GLY A 230 27.53 6.84 -1.38
N THR A 231 27.73 7.70 -2.38
CA THR A 231 26.76 8.72 -2.80
C THR A 231 25.52 8.12 -3.45
N LEU A 232 25.68 7.15 -4.36
CA LEU A 232 24.58 6.35 -4.92
C LEU A 232 24.72 4.91 -4.46
N GLU A 233 23.64 4.33 -3.93
CA GLU A 233 23.63 2.97 -3.39
C GLU A 233 22.52 2.12 -4.01
N LEU A 234 22.79 0.81 -4.12
CA LEU A 234 21.76 -0.18 -4.39
C LEU A 234 20.97 -0.44 -3.11
N ALA A 235 19.75 0.08 -3.03
CA ALA A 235 18.87 -0.15 -1.90
C ALA A 235 18.23 -1.54 -1.97
N LYS A 236 17.91 -2.13 -0.81
CA LYS A 236 17.23 -3.43 -0.74
C LYS A 236 15.79 -3.32 -1.26
N PRO A 237 15.25 -4.36 -1.93
CA PRO A 237 15.84 -5.68 -2.14
C PRO A 237 16.88 -5.76 -3.27
N GLY A 238 17.14 -4.67 -4.01
CA GLY A 238 18.16 -4.61 -5.05
C GLY A 238 17.56 -4.61 -6.45
N ILE A 239 17.95 -5.59 -7.28
CA ILE A 239 17.43 -5.74 -8.65
C ILE A 239 16.21 -6.66 -8.61
N LEU A 240 15.09 -6.17 -9.12
CA LEU A 240 13.93 -6.99 -9.42
C LEU A 240 14.01 -7.48 -10.87
N MET A 241 13.98 -8.80 -11.04
CA MET A 241 13.93 -9.43 -12.35
C MET A 241 13.12 -10.73 -12.31
N SER A 242 12.62 -11.16 -13.48
CA SER A 242 11.94 -12.44 -13.61
C SER A 242 12.93 -13.61 -13.59
N ASP A 243 12.40 -14.81 -13.36
CA ASP A 243 13.17 -16.03 -13.48
C ASP A 243 13.49 -16.36 -14.95
N VAL A 244 14.44 -17.28 -15.15
CA VAL A 244 14.78 -17.85 -16.45
C VAL A 244 14.13 -19.23 -16.57
N VAL A 245 13.16 -19.38 -17.46
CA VAL A 245 12.44 -20.64 -17.73
C VAL A 245 12.87 -21.24 -19.05
N ASP A 246 13.29 -22.51 -19.03
CA ASP A 246 13.76 -23.24 -20.22
C ASP A 246 14.76 -22.45 -21.09
N GLY A 247 15.66 -21.70 -20.43
CA GLY A 247 16.71 -20.88 -21.07
C GLY A 247 16.28 -19.50 -21.56
N ARG A 248 15.04 -19.08 -21.32
CA ARG A 248 14.50 -17.76 -21.67
C ARG A 248 14.09 -17.00 -20.43
N LEU A 249 14.24 -15.68 -20.44
CA LEU A 249 13.67 -14.85 -19.38
C LEU A 249 12.15 -14.93 -19.45
N ALA A 250 11.48 -15.14 -18.31
CA ALA A 250 10.02 -15.26 -18.27
C ALA A 250 9.34 -13.97 -18.77
N THR A 251 9.86 -12.80 -18.39
CA THR A 251 9.42 -11.48 -18.86
C THR A 251 10.57 -10.46 -18.82
N PRO A 252 10.66 -9.52 -19.79
CA PRO A 252 11.81 -8.62 -19.88
C PRO A 252 11.79 -7.44 -18.90
N SER A 253 10.65 -7.10 -18.30
CA SER A 253 10.58 -5.94 -17.39
C SER A 253 11.39 -6.19 -16.13
N GLY A 254 12.17 -5.21 -15.68
CA GLY A 254 12.88 -5.27 -14.41
C GLY A 254 13.02 -3.89 -13.80
N SER A 255 13.58 -3.82 -12.60
CA SER A 255 13.92 -2.55 -11.98
C SER A 255 15.11 -2.66 -11.05
N VAL A 256 15.78 -1.54 -10.83
CA VAL A 256 16.80 -1.39 -9.79
C VAL A 256 16.32 -0.37 -8.77
N ILE A 257 16.43 -0.67 -7.48
CA ILE A 257 16.11 0.29 -6.43
C ILE A 257 17.37 1.07 -6.06
N LEU A 258 17.35 2.37 -6.29
CA LEU A 258 18.50 3.25 -6.07
C LEU A 258 18.19 4.24 -4.97
N ARG A 259 19.18 4.48 -4.10
CA ARG A 259 19.11 5.51 -3.07
C ARG A 259 20.24 6.51 -3.26
N ASN A 260 19.88 7.78 -3.29
CA ASN A 260 20.83 8.87 -3.19
C ASN A 260 21.12 9.12 -1.70
N SER A 261 22.33 8.75 -1.26
CA SER A 261 22.84 8.95 0.10
C SER A 261 23.82 10.13 0.20
N GLY A 262 24.00 10.88 -0.90
CA GLY A 262 24.76 12.13 -0.94
C GLY A 262 23.91 13.35 -0.60
N GLU A 263 24.56 14.51 -0.64
CA GLU A 263 23.93 15.82 -0.37
C GLU A 263 23.41 16.51 -1.63
N ASP A 264 23.89 16.09 -2.81
CA ASP A 264 23.51 16.65 -4.11
C ASP A 264 22.55 15.73 -4.85
N ASP A 265 21.71 16.32 -5.70
CA ASP A 265 20.85 15.58 -6.62
C ASP A 265 21.70 14.78 -7.63
N ILE A 266 21.22 13.58 -7.97
CA ILE A 266 21.89 12.65 -8.87
C ILE A 266 21.05 12.42 -10.11
N GLU A 267 21.64 12.65 -11.28
CA GLU A 267 21.09 12.26 -12.56
C GLU A 267 21.60 10.86 -12.97
N ILE A 268 20.69 9.93 -13.23
CA ILE A 268 21.02 8.63 -13.83
C ILE A 268 21.17 8.82 -15.35
N VAL A 269 22.40 8.68 -15.82
CA VAL A 269 22.78 8.86 -17.23
C VAL A 269 22.52 7.59 -18.04
N GLY A 270 22.64 6.41 -17.42
CA GLY A 270 22.32 5.16 -18.09
C GLY A 270 22.46 3.92 -17.20
N ILE A 271 21.76 2.86 -17.58
CA ILE A 271 21.85 1.51 -16.98
C ILE A 271 22.18 0.55 -18.11
N GLN A 272 23.34 -0.09 -18.06
CA GLN A 272 23.83 -0.95 -19.14
C GLN A 272 24.29 -2.30 -18.58
N SER A 273 24.05 -3.39 -19.32
CA SER A 273 24.62 -4.70 -18.97
C SER A 273 26.12 -4.72 -19.25
N ALA A 274 26.92 -5.18 -18.29
CA ALA A 274 28.37 -5.29 -18.45
C ALA A 274 28.77 -6.37 -19.49
N ASP A 275 27.86 -7.30 -19.78
CA ASP A 275 28.07 -8.42 -20.72
C ASP A 275 27.89 -8.02 -22.19
N VAL A 276 27.33 -6.83 -22.45
CA VAL A 276 27.18 -6.27 -23.80
C VAL A 276 28.34 -5.32 -24.05
N ARG A 277 29.43 -5.83 -24.67
CA ARG A 277 30.48 -4.96 -25.19
C ARG A 277 29.90 -4.10 -26.32
N LEU A 278 29.79 -2.79 -26.10
CA LEU A 278 29.67 -1.85 -27.21
C LEU A 278 30.91 -2.01 -28.11
N PRO A 279 30.77 -1.99 -29.45
CA PRO A 279 31.92 -1.90 -30.32
C PRO A 279 32.63 -0.58 -30.01
N ILE A 280 33.93 -0.68 -29.71
CA ILE A 280 34.84 0.45 -29.53
C ILE A 280 34.64 1.41 -30.70
N SER A 281 34.15 2.61 -30.42
CA SER A 281 34.11 3.68 -31.41
C SER A 281 35.56 4.14 -31.63
N LEU A 282 36.18 3.65 -32.70
CA LEU A 282 37.41 4.25 -33.21
C LEU A 282 37.07 5.67 -33.70
N PRO A 283 37.82 6.71 -33.28
CA PRO A 283 37.55 8.07 -33.72
C PRO A 283 37.89 8.20 -35.21
N GLY A 284 36.85 8.47 -36.01
CA GLY A 284 36.99 8.82 -37.42
C GLY A 284 36.56 7.72 -38.38
N LEU A 285 35.25 7.60 -38.62
CA LEU A 285 34.61 7.29 -39.91
C LEU A 285 33.09 7.41 -39.71
N GLY A 286 32.43 8.12 -40.64
CA GLY A 286 31.04 8.58 -40.52
C GLY A 286 29.95 7.49 -40.47
N PRO A 287 28.69 7.87 -40.25
CA PRO A 287 27.62 6.93 -39.94
C PRO A 287 27.15 6.20 -41.21
N GLN A 288 27.36 4.89 -41.27
CA GLN A 288 26.56 3.99 -42.10
C GLN A 288 25.84 2.98 -41.21
N MET A 289 24.55 3.26 -41.00
CA MET A 289 23.55 2.31 -40.53
C MET A 289 23.42 1.15 -41.53
N VAL A 290 23.42 -0.08 -41.03
CA VAL A 290 22.86 -1.23 -41.75
C VAL A 290 21.68 -1.76 -40.92
N LEU A 291 20.49 -1.49 -41.45
CA LEU A 291 19.20 -2.03 -41.04
C LEU A 291 19.08 -3.50 -41.47
N ALA A 292 18.53 -4.35 -40.61
CA ALA A 292 17.93 -5.62 -41.02
C ALA A 292 16.44 -5.66 -40.61
N HIS A 293 15.62 -5.84 -41.64
CA HIS A 293 14.15 -5.78 -41.75
C HIS A 293 13.42 -6.94 -41.03
N THR A 294 12.46 -6.65 -40.13
CA THR A 294 10.97 -6.69 -40.22
C THR A 294 10.26 -8.04 -40.46
N VAL A 295 9.31 -8.39 -39.57
CA VAL A 295 7.89 -8.79 -39.87
C VAL A 295 7.00 -8.35 -38.67
N PRO A 296 5.73 -7.92 -38.87
CA PRO A 296 5.10 -6.83 -38.12
C PRO A 296 3.91 -7.21 -37.22
N GLY A 297 3.55 -6.27 -36.32
CA GLY A 297 2.18 -6.07 -35.88
C GLY A 297 2.02 -5.85 -34.37
N LEU A 298 2.15 -4.61 -33.91
CA LEU A 298 1.30 -3.90 -32.93
C LEU A 298 1.80 -2.43 -32.80
N THR A 299 0.86 -1.50 -32.66
CA THR A 299 0.95 -0.05 -32.90
C THR A 299 1.68 0.76 -31.80
N PRO A 300 2.10 2.01 -32.09
CA PRO A 300 3.31 2.62 -31.56
C PRO A 300 3.08 3.59 -30.38
N SER A 301 3.60 3.23 -29.21
CA SER A 301 4.20 4.17 -28.25
C SER A 301 5.06 3.35 -27.28
N GLN A 302 6.34 3.72 -27.13
CA GLN A 302 7.34 3.12 -26.21
C GLN A 302 8.17 1.93 -26.71
N THR A 303 8.57 1.91 -27.98
CA THR A 303 9.69 1.06 -28.42
C THR A 303 10.72 1.89 -29.18
N ASN A 304 11.62 2.52 -28.43
CA ASN A 304 12.96 2.86 -28.89
C ASN A 304 13.88 3.01 -27.67
N THR A 305 14.57 1.92 -27.32
CA THR A 305 15.77 1.93 -26.49
C THR A 305 16.95 2.43 -27.33
N ALA A 306 16.96 3.74 -27.52
CA ALA A 306 18.15 4.56 -27.66
C ALA A 306 17.80 5.81 -26.83
N PHE A 307 18.72 6.29 -25.99
CA PHE A 307 18.57 7.58 -25.32
C PHE A 307 18.56 8.68 -26.41
N GLY A 308 17.40 8.86 -27.04
CA GLY A 308 17.09 10.00 -27.89
C GLY A 308 17.02 11.23 -27.00
N SER A 309 17.50 12.34 -27.53
CA SER A 309 17.70 13.65 -26.90
C SER A 309 16.43 14.36 -26.38
N ASN A 310 15.39 13.62 -26.00
CA ASN A 310 14.12 14.11 -25.45
C ASN A 310 13.51 13.18 -24.37
N ALA A 311 14.22 12.15 -23.89
CA ALA A 311 13.82 11.44 -22.67
C ALA A 311 14.19 12.30 -21.46
N SER A 312 13.21 12.70 -20.65
CA SER A 312 13.44 13.36 -19.37
C SER A 312 14.38 12.52 -18.51
N SER A 313 15.49 13.10 -18.08
CA SER A 313 16.49 12.40 -17.29
C SER A 313 15.93 11.98 -15.93
N ILE A 314 16.41 10.84 -15.42
CA ILE A 314 15.96 10.30 -14.14
C ILE A 314 16.80 10.95 -13.05
N VAL A 315 16.18 11.81 -12.25
CA VAL A 315 16.85 12.52 -11.14
C VAL A 315 16.41 11.91 -9.80
N LEU A 316 17.38 11.59 -8.94
CA LEU A 316 17.17 11.22 -7.54
C LEU A 316 17.58 12.40 -6.68
N VAL A 317 16.60 13.03 -6.03
CA VAL A 317 16.89 14.11 -5.08
C VAL A 317 17.71 13.58 -3.91
N ALA A 318 18.57 14.41 -3.31
CA ALA A 318 19.34 14.06 -2.12
C ALA A 318 18.45 13.38 -1.04
N GLY A 319 18.88 12.20 -0.56
CA GLY A 319 18.14 11.37 0.40
C GLY A 319 17.01 10.51 -0.18
N GLN A 320 16.67 10.64 -1.46
CA GLN A 320 15.55 9.93 -2.08
C GLN A 320 15.91 8.48 -2.41
N THR A 321 14.94 7.56 -2.22
CA THR A 321 15.00 6.20 -2.74
C THR A 321 13.94 6.04 -3.83
N ARG A 322 14.32 5.51 -5.01
CA ARG A 322 13.43 5.34 -6.16
C ARG A 322 13.62 3.99 -6.86
N PRO A 323 12.54 3.38 -7.37
CA PRO A 323 12.64 2.28 -8.32
C PRO A 323 12.87 2.81 -9.73
N VAL A 324 13.90 2.33 -10.42
CA VAL A 324 14.16 2.66 -11.82
C VAL A 324 13.88 1.43 -12.68
N ALA A 325 12.78 1.46 -13.45
CA ALA A 325 12.40 0.37 -14.33
C ALA A 325 13.18 0.40 -15.65
N PHE A 326 13.55 -0.78 -16.16
CA PHE A 326 14.25 -0.96 -17.44
C PHE A 326 13.99 -2.36 -18.01
N ASN A 327 14.34 -2.57 -19.29
CA ASN A 327 14.24 -3.88 -19.92
C ASN A 327 15.52 -4.69 -19.74
N ILE A 328 15.35 -5.95 -19.36
CA ILE A 328 16.39 -6.95 -19.15
C ILE A 328 16.48 -7.83 -20.39
N SER A 329 17.71 -8.10 -20.82
CA SER A 329 18.02 -9.06 -21.89
C SER A 329 19.08 -10.03 -21.40
N LEU A 330 18.89 -11.32 -21.64
CA LEU A 330 19.92 -12.33 -21.38
C LEU A 330 21.00 -12.29 -22.47
N PRO A 331 22.28 -12.42 -22.13
CA PRO A 331 23.33 -12.63 -23.11
C PRO A 331 23.17 -14.00 -23.79
N THR A 332 23.76 -14.16 -24.97
CA THR A 332 23.70 -15.41 -25.76
C THR A 332 24.47 -16.57 -25.12
N ARG A 333 25.38 -16.27 -24.18
CA ARG A 333 26.15 -17.26 -23.43
C ARG A 333 25.43 -17.66 -22.13
N ASN A 334 25.65 -18.90 -21.69
CA ASN A 334 25.12 -19.37 -20.41
C ASN A 334 25.86 -18.69 -19.26
N ILE A 335 25.13 -17.95 -18.41
CA ILE A 335 25.66 -17.18 -17.27
C ILE A 335 24.90 -17.54 -15.99
N SER A 336 25.56 -17.42 -14.83
CA SER A 336 24.93 -17.63 -13.52
C SER A 336 24.37 -16.35 -12.90
N SER A 337 24.82 -15.18 -13.36
CA SER A 337 24.42 -13.86 -12.89
C SER A 337 24.56 -12.82 -14.00
N ILE A 338 23.73 -11.78 -13.97
CA ILE A 338 23.86 -10.60 -14.84
C ILE A 338 24.50 -9.48 -14.05
N GLU A 339 25.46 -8.80 -14.66
CA GLU A 339 26.06 -7.57 -14.14
C GLU A 339 25.52 -6.35 -14.88
N TYR A 340 25.18 -5.31 -14.12
CA TYR A 340 24.78 -4.00 -14.62
C TYR A 340 25.72 -2.92 -14.10
N VAL A 341 26.03 -1.96 -14.96
CA VAL A 341 26.72 -0.73 -14.61
C VAL A 341 25.73 0.41 -14.73
N ILE A 342 25.48 1.07 -13.60
CA ILE A 342 24.66 2.27 -13.51
C ILE A 342 25.60 3.47 -13.57
N THR A 343 25.45 4.29 -14.58
CA THR A 343 26.24 5.51 -14.79
C THR A 343 25.42 6.70 -14.32
N TYR A 344 26.02 7.53 -13.47
CA TYR A 344 25.34 8.67 -12.85
C TYR A 344 26.24 9.90 -12.74
N ARG A 345 25.62 11.07 -12.57
CA ARG A 345 26.30 12.36 -12.41
C ARG A 345 25.67 13.13 -11.26
N ALA A 346 26.50 13.69 -10.37
CA ALA A 346 26.04 14.63 -9.35
C ALA A 346 26.01 16.05 -9.94
N ASP A 347 24.99 16.83 -9.61
CA ASP A 347 24.73 18.13 -10.23
C ASP A 347 25.87 19.16 -10.04
N ASN A 348 26.59 19.11 -8.90
CA ASN A 348 27.60 20.12 -8.55
C ASN A 348 29.02 19.87 -9.10
N ASP A 349 29.36 18.63 -9.47
CA ASP A 349 30.70 18.24 -9.94
C ASP A 349 30.74 18.07 -11.47
N GLY A 350 29.65 17.55 -12.06
CA GLY A 350 29.62 17.19 -13.47
C GLY A 350 30.40 15.91 -13.82
N ARG A 351 31.20 15.37 -12.89
CA ARG A 351 31.86 14.07 -13.03
C ARG A 351 30.86 12.93 -13.11
N VAL A 352 31.14 12.07 -14.08
CA VAL A 352 30.42 10.83 -14.30
C VAL A 352 31.03 9.74 -13.43
N SER A 353 30.20 9.11 -12.61
CA SER A 353 30.53 8.00 -11.71
C SER A 353 29.74 6.75 -12.09
N THR A 354 30.15 5.59 -11.59
CA THR A 354 29.49 4.32 -11.86
C THR A 354 29.22 3.51 -10.59
N LEU A 355 28.13 2.75 -10.59
CA LEU A 355 27.78 1.76 -9.59
C LEU A 355 27.58 0.42 -10.31
N ALA A 356 28.44 -0.55 -10.01
CA ALA A 356 28.31 -1.90 -10.53
C ALA A 356 27.46 -2.75 -9.58
N VAL A 357 26.47 -3.45 -10.14
CA VAL A 357 25.53 -4.29 -9.40
C VAL A 357 25.36 -5.62 -10.12
N SER A 358 25.09 -6.68 -9.39
CA SER A 358 24.89 -8.01 -9.97
C SER A 358 23.65 -8.69 -9.39
N GLN A 359 23.01 -9.52 -10.21
CA GLN A 359 21.85 -10.32 -9.82
C GLN A 359 22.04 -11.76 -10.29
N SER A 360 21.94 -12.71 -9.36
CA SER A 360 21.95 -14.13 -9.68
C SER A 360 20.69 -14.52 -10.45
N LEU A 361 20.87 -15.39 -11.44
CA LEU A 361 19.78 -15.94 -12.25
C LEU A 361 19.24 -17.21 -11.60
N ASN A 362 17.94 -17.21 -11.33
CA ASN A 362 17.23 -18.43 -10.98
C ASN A 362 16.72 -19.11 -12.27
N ARG A 363 16.99 -20.41 -12.40
CA ARG A 363 16.70 -21.18 -13.62
C ARG A 363 15.78 -22.34 -13.26
N LEU A 364 14.59 -22.34 -13.85
CA LEU A 364 13.51 -23.28 -13.53
C LEU A 364 12.91 -23.90 -14.78
N SER A 365 12.18 -25.00 -14.60
CA SER A 365 11.28 -25.54 -15.63
C SER A 365 10.11 -24.57 -15.85
N VAL A 366 9.64 -24.46 -17.09
CA VAL A 366 8.45 -23.64 -17.41
C VAL A 366 7.18 -24.07 -16.65
N TYR A 367 7.11 -25.32 -16.17
CA TYR A 367 5.96 -25.86 -15.42
C TYR A 367 6.06 -25.71 -13.90
N GLU A 368 7.23 -25.32 -13.38
CA GLU A 368 7.39 -24.99 -11.95
C GLU A 368 6.89 -23.57 -11.68
N PRO A 369 6.39 -23.25 -10.47
CA PRO A 369 6.11 -21.88 -10.08
C PRO A 369 7.36 -21.00 -10.26
N HIS A 370 7.25 -19.92 -11.03
CA HIS A 370 8.38 -19.04 -11.32
C HIS A 370 7.96 -17.57 -11.34
N LYS A 371 8.93 -16.70 -11.02
CA LYS A 371 8.74 -15.25 -10.95
C LYS A 371 8.58 -14.66 -12.34
N ILE A 372 7.49 -13.93 -12.54
CA ILE A 372 7.26 -13.03 -13.67
C ILE A 372 7.22 -11.58 -13.17
N THR A 373 7.57 -10.65 -14.04
CA THR A 373 7.63 -9.22 -13.78
C THR A 373 6.83 -8.45 -14.82
N TYR A 374 6.24 -7.33 -14.40
CA TYR A 374 5.37 -6.50 -15.23
C TYR A 374 5.36 -5.07 -14.68
N LEU A 375 4.81 -4.13 -15.46
CA LEU A 375 4.63 -2.76 -15.00
C LEU A 375 3.28 -2.61 -14.30
N HIS A 376 3.31 -2.12 -13.07
CA HIS A 376 2.12 -1.62 -12.40
C HIS A 376 1.66 -0.31 -13.10
N PRO A 377 0.36 0.00 -13.16
CA PRO A 377 -0.15 1.24 -13.75
C PRO A 377 0.50 2.51 -13.19
N GLY A 378 0.96 2.49 -11.94
CA GLY A 378 1.77 3.55 -11.32
C GLY A 378 3.20 3.71 -11.87
N GLY A 379 3.60 2.94 -12.89
CA GLY A 379 4.84 3.12 -13.65
C GLY A 379 6.05 2.34 -13.13
N MET A 380 5.98 1.73 -11.94
CA MET A 380 7.06 0.91 -11.40
C MET A 380 6.92 -0.57 -11.81
N ALA A 381 8.03 -1.31 -11.80
CA ALA A 381 8.00 -2.75 -11.99
C ALA A 381 7.53 -3.47 -10.72
N SER A 382 6.66 -4.46 -10.89
CA SER A 382 6.18 -5.38 -9.86
C SER A 382 6.40 -6.83 -10.33
N TYR A 383 6.06 -7.80 -9.48
CA TYR A 383 6.20 -9.22 -9.78
C TYR A 383 5.03 -10.06 -9.26
N ALA A 384 4.95 -11.30 -9.77
CA ALA A 384 4.07 -12.35 -9.30
C ALA A 384 4.75 -13.70 -9.53
N MET A 385 4.31 -14.75 -8.82
CA MET A 385 4.66 -16.12 -9.18
C MET A 385 3.60 -16.68 -10.13
N LEU A 386 4.04 -17.27 -11.24
CA LEU A 386 3.18 -17.89 -12.25
C LEU A 386 3.45 -19.40 -12.27
N ARG A 387 2.38 -20.19 -12.26
CA ARG A 387 2.42 -21.62 -12.59
C ARG A 387 1.44 -21.87 -13.75
N PRO A 388 1.94 -22.11 -14.98
CA PRO A 388 1.07 -22.42 -16.12
C PRO A 388 0.41 -23.80 -15.95
N PRO A 389 -0.63 -24.12 -16.75
CA PRO A 389 -1.26 -25.43 -16.74
C PRO A 389 -0.23 -26.57 -16.94
N ALA A 390 -0.29 -27.60 -16.11
CA ALA A 390 0.61 -28.75 -16.20
C ALA A 390 0.43 -29.54 -17.52
N ARG A 391 1.47 -30.29 -17.93
CA ARG A 391 1.42 -31.14 -19.13
C ARG A 391 0.30 -32.18 -19.09
N ASN A 392 0.00 -32.67 -17.89
CA ASN A 392 -1.02 -33.67 -17.60
C ASN A 392 -2.27 -33.04 -16.96
N ALA A 393 -2.54 -31.76 -17.21
CA ALA A 393 -3.77 -31.11 -16.74
C ALA A 393 -5.01 -31.93 -17.12
N THR A 394 -6.00 -31.94 -16.23
CA THR A 394 -7.18 -32.81 -16.34
C THR A 394 -8.10 -32.48 -17.53
N CYS A 395 -7.99 -31.28 -18.13
CA CYS A 395 -8.74 -30.95 -19.33
C CYS A 395 -8.10 -31.52 -20.61
N THR A 396 -8.94 -32.01 -21.52
CA THR A 396 -8.56 -32.25 -22.92
C THR A 396 -8.52 -30.91 -23.67
N CYS A 397 -7.43 -30.18 -23.49
CA CYS A 397 -7.27 -28.83 -24.02
C CYS A 397 -6.33 -28.83 -25.24
N GLY A 398 -6.86 -28.45 -26.42
CA GLY A 398 -6.05 -28.17 -27.61
C GLY A 398 -5.40 -26.77 -27.55
N PRO A 399 -4.46 -26.45 -28.46
CA PRO A 399 -3.78 -25.14 -28.50
C PRO A 399 -4.72 -23.93 -28.66
N THR A 400 -5.96 -24.15 -29.09
CA THR A 400 -6.99 -23.13 -29.31
C THR A 400 -7.90 -22.90 -28.10
N SER A 401 -7.78 -23.69 -27.02
CA SER A 401 -8.58 -23.54 -25.81
C SER A 401 -7.96 -22.52 -24.84
N SER A 402 -8.78 -21.65 -24.24
CA SER A 402 -8.33 -20.67 -23.23
C SER A 402 -8.86 -21.04 -21.85
N LEU A 403 -7.95 -21.09 -20.87
CA LEU A 403 -8.24 -21.52 -19.50
C LEU A 403 -8.38 -20.32 -18.54
N PRO A 404 -9.21 -20.46 -17.47
CA PRO A 404 -9.33 -19.44 -16.44
C PRO A 404 -8.03 -19.31 -15.62
N ILE A 405 -8.00 -18.26 -14.81
CA ILE A 405 -6.91 -18.01 -13.85
C ILE A 405 -7.41 -18.32 -12.44
N LEU A 406 -6.68 -19.14 -11.70
CA LEU A 406 -6.79 -19.27 -10.25
C LEU A 406 -5.81 -18.28 -9.60
N LEU A 407 -6.37 -17.22 -9.02
CA LEU A 407 -5.64 -16.24 -8.24
C LEU A 407 -5.53 -16.73 -6.79
N GLN A 408 -4.30 -16.87 -6.29
CA GLN A 408 -4.02 -17.24 -4.91
C GLN A 408 -3.38 -16.05 -4.16
N LEU A 409 -4.19 -15.34 -3.38
CA LEU A 409 -3.77 -14.15 -2.64
C LEU A 409 -3.13 -14.55 -1.30
N HIS A 410 -1.97 -13.96 -0.99
CA HIS A 410 -1.22 -14.27 0.23
C HIS A 410 -1.70 -13.49 1.47
N GLY A 411 -1.34 -14.03 2.65
CA GLY A 411 -1.55 -13.38 3.94
C GLY A 411 -0.60 -12.19 4.18
N ALA A 412 -0.87 -11.42 5.23
CA ALA A 412 -0.05 -10.26 5.60
C ALA A 412 1.35 -10.69 6.08
N GLY A 413 2.37 -9.92 5.71
CA GLY A 413 3.77 -10.17 6.07
C GLY A 413 4.46 -11.25 5.23
N LEU A 414 3.83 -11.74 4.16
CA LEU A 414 4.40 -12.77 3.27
C LEU A 414 4.70 -12.19 1.88
N GLU A 415 5.86 -12.52 1.33
CA GLU A 415 6.18 -12.27 -0.08
C GLU A 415 5.56 -13.34 -0.98
N ALA A 416 5.22 -13.01 -2.23
CA ALA A 416 4.61 -13.97 -3.14
C ALA A 416 5.56 -15.10 -3.57
N ASP A 417 6.87 -14.84 -3.57
CA ASP A 417 7.92 -15.84 -3.84
C ASP A 417 8.33 -16.65 -2.59
N ASN A 418 7.65 -16.43 -1.45
CA ASN A 418 7.81 -17.28 -0.28
C ASN A 418 7.34 -18.71 -0.61
N GLY A 419 8.11 -19.71 -0.20
CA GLY A 419 7.81 -21.11 -0.49
C GLY A 419 6.42 -21.56 -0.01
N MET A 420 5.93 -21.06 1.14
CA MET A 420 4.58 -21.38 1.62
C MET A 420 3.47 -20.80 0.74
N VAL A 421 3.75 -19.69 0.04
CA VAL A 421 2.79 -19.03 -0.86
C VAL A 421 2.87 -19.67 -2.25
N ALA A 422 4.05 -19.66 -2.88
CA ALA A 422 4.26 -20.13 -4.25
C ALA A 422 3.91 -21.62 -4.45
N HIS A 423 3.94 -22.41 -3.38
CA HIS A 423 3.64 -23.85 -3.39
C HIS A 423 2.34 -24.20 -2.63
N ALA A 424 1.51 -23.22 -2.26
CA ALA A 424 0.27 -23.45 -1.50
C ALA A 424 -0.74 -24.39 -2.20
N LEU A 425 -0.61 -24.56 -3.52
CA LEU A 425 -1.52 -25.33 -4.37
C LEU A 425 -0.82 -26.51 -5.07
N ASP A 426 0.31 -26.99 -4.55
CA ASP A 426 1.09 -28.07 -5.17
C ASP A 426 0.40 -29.45 -5.13
N SER A 427 -0.57 -29.66 -4.23
CA SER A 427 -1.37 -30.89 -4.20
C SER A 427 -2.46 -30.94 -5.28
N VAL A 428 -2.65 -29.87 -6.05
CA VAL A 428 -3.59 -29.78 -7.18
C VAL A 428 -2.86 -29.28 -8.45
N PRO A 429 -1.78 -29.96 -8.88
CA PRO A 429 -0.90 -29.46 -9.94
C PRO A 429 -1.52 -29.54 -11.34
N ASP A 430 -2.55 -30.36 -11.51
CA ASP A 430 -3.21 -30.71 -12.78
C ASP A 430 -4.57 -30.01 -12.99
N LEU A 431 -4.81 -28.90 -12.28
CA LEU A 431 -5.99 -28.05 -12.45
C LEU A 431 -6.09 -27.50 -13.89
N CYS A 432 -7.32 -27.31 -14.35
CA CYS A 432 -7.65 -26.70 -15.63
C CYS A 432 -7.52 -25.17 -15.59
N SER A 433 -6.40 -24.64 -15.09
CA SER A 433 -6.22 -23.21 -14.89
C SER A 433 -4.76 -22.78 -14.96
N TRP A 434 -4.55 -21.52 -15.31
CA TRP A 434 -3.34 -20.80 -14.94
C TRP A 434 -3.38 -20.49 -13.45
N VAL A 435 -2.30 -20.67 -12.71
CA VAL A 435 -2.25 -20.30 -11.29
C VAL A 435 -1.31 -19.13 -11.11
N LEU A 436 -1.77 -18.08 -10.44
CA LEU A 436 -1.04 -16.84 -10.25
C LEU A 436 -1.06 -16.44 -8.77
N PHE A 437 0.12 -16.15 -8.23
CA PHE A 437 0.33 -15.64 -6.88
C PHE A 437 0.85 -14.20 -6.99
N PRO A 438 -0.05 -13.20 -7.03
CA PRO A 438 0.33 -11.80 -7.11
C PRO A 438 0.95 -11.32 -5.79
N THR A 439 1.69 -10.21 -5.83
CA THR A 439 2.34 -9.61 -4.65
C THR A 439 1.52 -8.49 -4.02
N GLY A 440 0.70 -7.78 -4.82
CA GLY A 440 0.16 -6.51 -4.34
C GLY A 440 1.26 -5.49 -4.04
N VAL A 441 2.46 -5.67 -4.61
CA VAL A 441 3.67 -4.83 -4.49
C VAL A 441 4.46 -4.92 -3.16
N THR A 442 3.84 -5.35 -2.05
CA THR A 442 4.53 -5.46 -0.75
C THR A 442 4.09 -6.72 0.01
N PRO A 443 4.80 -7.15 1.07
CA PRO A 443 4.33 -8.24 1.94
C PRO A 443 2.95 -8.01 2.57
N TRP A 444 2.45 -6.78 2.56
CA TRP A 444 1.13 -6.39 3.06
C TRP A 444 0.17 -6.03 1.92
N SER A 445 0.55 -6.42 0.70
CA SER A 445 -0.29 -6.32 -0.48
C SER A 445 -0.71 -4.88 -0.79
N GLY A 446 0.22 -3.94 -0.55
CA GLY A 446 0.02 -2.50 -0.68
C GLY A 446 -0.91 -2.00 0.43
N ASP A 447 -2.18 -1.82 0.09
CA ASP A 447 -3.25 -1.37 0.97
C ASP A 447 -4.23 -2.50 1.32
N ASP A 448 -3.70 -3.68 1.69
CA ASP A 448 -4.50 -4.89 1.97
C ASP A 448 -5.37 -5.31 0.77
N TRP A 449 -4.79 -5.39 -0.44
CA TRP A 449 -5.51 -5.80 -1.66
C TRP A 449 -6.63 -4.86 -2.14
N HIS A 450 -6.60 -3.56 -1.83
CA HIS A 450 -7.62 -2.59 -2.27
C HIS A 450 -7.16 -1.77 -3.48
N ASN A 451 -7.01 -0.46 -3.38
CA ASN A 451 -6.78 0.42 -4.53
C ASN A 451 -5.44 0.12 -5.22
N TRP A 452 -4.34 0.13 -4.47
CA TRP A 452 -3.00 -0.11 -5.04
C TRP A 452 -2.75 -1.60 -5.26
N GLY A 453 -3.01 -2.40 -4.23
CA GLY A 453 -2.74 -3.83 -4.24
C GLY A 453 -3.56 -4.59 -5.30
N PHE A 454 -4.83 -4.23 -5.50
CA PHE A 454 -5.67 -4.93 -6.49
C PHE A 454 -5.35 -4.50 -7.92
N THR A 455 -4.94 -3.26 -8.12
CA THR A 455 -4.47 -2.79 -9.43
C THR A 455 -3.25 -3.58 -9.89
N ASP A 456 -2.36 -3.97 -8.96
CA ASP A 456 -1.25 -4.89 -9.20
C ASP A 456 -1.72 -6.29 -9.61
N VAL A 457 -2.75 -6.84 -8.96
CA VAL A 457 -3.37 -8.13 -9.35
C VAL A 457 -3.88 -8.08 -10.80
N GLU A 458 -4.58 -7.01 -11.18
CA GLU A 458 -5.08 -6.86 -12.55
C GLU A 458 -3.93 -6.73 -13.57
N ALA A 459 -2.85 -6.01 -13.22
CA ALA A 459 -1.66 -5.92 -14.05
C ALA A 459 -0.92 -7.27 -14.20
N ALA A 460 -0.83 -8.05 -13.12
CA ALA A 460 -0.26 -9.39 -13.12
C ALA A 460 -1.03 -10.33 -14.07
N VAL A 461 -2.36 -10.33 -13.99
CA VAL A 461 -3.25 -11.09 -14.88
C VAL A 461 -3.02 -10.70 -16.35
N LEU A 462 -2.95 -9.41 -16.63
CA LEU A 462 -2.75 -8.89 -17.99
C LEU A 462 -1.35 -9.14 -18.55
N SER A 463 -0.38 -9.56 -17.73
CA SER A 463 0.98 -9.88 -18.16
C SER A 463 1.13 -11.30 -18.76
N ILE A 464 0.20 -12.21 -18.46
CA ILE A 464 0.27 -13.61 -18.91
C ILE A 464 0.29 -13.74 -20.45
N PRO A 465 -0.53 -13.00 -21.23
CA PRO A 465 -0.44 -13.04 -22.69
C PRO A 465 0.93 -12.67 -23.26
N ASP A 466 1.66 -11.77 -22.60
CA ASP A 466 3.01 -11.41 -23.02
C ASP A 466 4.03 -12.47 -22.62
N TRP A 467 3.91 -13.04 -21.42
CA TRP A 467 4.69 -14.22 -21.01
C TRP A 467 4.56 -15.35 -22.05
N ILE A 468 3.33 -15.68 -22.49
CA ILE A 468 3.05 -16.70 -23.52
C ILE A 468 3.91 -16.48 -24.78
N LYS A 469 4.01 -15.22 -25.23
CA LYS A 469 4.81 -14.84 -26.40
C LYS A 469 6.30 -14.99 -26.11
N TYR A 470 6.79 -14.47 -24.98
CA TYR A 470 8.22 -14.45 -24.64
C TYR A 470 8.80 -15.85 -24.46
N VAL A 471 8.11 -16.72 -23.73
CA VAL A 471 8.57 -18.10 -23.49
C VAL A 471 8.20 -19.06 -24.62
N ASN A 472 7.50 -18.59 -25.66
CA ASN A 472 7.02 -19.39 -26.79
C ASN A 472 6.16 -20.59 -26.33
N TRP A 473 5.23 -20.32 -25.40
CA TRP A 473 4.35 -21.32 -24.81
C TRP A 473 3.50 -22.04 -25.86
N LYS A 474 3.33 -23.37 -25.69
CA LYS A 474 2.61 -24.25 -26.64
C LYS A 474 1.39 -24.94 -26.04
N GLY A 475 1.09 -24.69 -24.76
CA GLY A 475 -0.09 -25.21 -24.10
C GLY A 475 -1.34 -24.37 -24.38
N PRO A 476 -2.39 -24.52 -23.55
CA PRO A 476 -3.62 -23.75 -23.66
C PRO A 476 -3.38 -22.24 -23.53
N GLY A 477 -4.25 -21.43 -24.11
CA GLY A 477 -4.30 -19.97 -23.90
C GLY A 477 -4.84 -19.60 -22.51
N VAL A 478 -4.85 -18.30 -22.23
CA VAL A 478 -5.39 -17.73 -20.98
C VAL A 478 -6.63 -16.89 -21.26
N ASP A 479 -7.65 -17.02 -20.41
CA ASP A 479 -8.79 -16.12 -20.38
C ASP A 479 -8.64 -15.14 -19.21
N VAL A 480 -8.20 -13.92 -19.52
CA VAL A 480 -7.90 -12.88 -18.52
C VAL A 480 -9.14 -12.30 -17.83
N ASN A 481 -10.35 -12.67 -18.25
CA ASN A 481 -11.60 -12.18 -17.66
C ASN A 481 -12.36 -13.26 -16.86
N ARG A 482 -11.80 -14.47 -16.72
CA ARG A 482 -12.41 -15.56 -15.95
C ARG A 482 -11.52 -16.00 -14.79
N TRP A 483 -11.89 -15.60 -13.58
CA TRP A 483 -11.08 -15.81 -12.38
C TRP A 483 -11.75 -16.74 -11.37
N VAL A 484 -10.99 -17.69 -10.84
CA VAL A 484 -11.26 -18.32 -9.54
C VAL A 484 -10.34 -17.63 -8.54
N VAL A 485 -10.88 -17.04 -7.48
CA VAL A 485 -10.07 -16.29 -6.50
C VAL A 485 -10.06 -17.04 -5.19
N SER A 486 -8.89 -17.27 -4.63
CA SER A 486 -8.71 -17.85 -3.30
C SER A 486 -7.59 -17.12 -2.55
N GLY A 487 -7.58 -17.24 -1.24
CA GLY A 487 -6.57 -16.64 -0.41
C GLY A 487 -6.77 -16.92 1.07
N HIS A 488 -5.70 -16.76 1.84
CA HIS A 488 -5.68 -16.98 3.29
C HIS A 488 -5.46 -15.67 4.05
N SER A 489 -6.12 -15.50 5.20
CA SER A 489 -5.92 -14.35 6.09
C SER A 489 -6.14 -13.02 5.36
N ASN A 490 -5.12 -12.19 5.16
CA ASN A 490 -5.21 -11.00 4.33
C ASN A 490 -5.65 -11.30 2.88
N GLY A 491 -5.17 -12.39 2.29
CA GLY A 491 -5.61 -12.85 0.99
C GLY A 491 -7.04 -13.41 1.00
N GLY A 492 -7.51 -13.92 2.14
CA GLY A 492 -8.91 -14.30 2.33
C GLY A 492 -9.82 -13.07 2.31
N GLN A 493 -9.38 -11.97 2.94
CA GLN A 493 -10.03 -10.66 2.81
C GLN A 493 -9.94 -10.14 1.36
N GLY A 494 -8.77 -10.21 0.70
CA GLY A 494 -8.63 -9.83 -0.71
C GLY A 494 -9.54 -10.63 -1.65
N THR A 495 -9.85 -11.88 -1.29
CA THR A 495 -10.83 -12.71 -2.03
C THR A 495 -12.25 -12.14 -1.89
N TRP A 496 -12.63 -11.66 -0.70
CA TRP A 496 -13.89 -10.93 -0.50
C TRP A 496 -13.92 -9.61 -1.27
N TYR A 497 -12.80 -8.90 -1.31
CA TYR A 497 -12.67 -7.66 -2.09
C TYR A 497 -12.89 -7.94 -3.58
N ALA A 498 -12.19 -8.93 -4.16
CA ALA A 498 -12.36 -9.34 -5.55
C ALA A 498 -13.83 -9.69 -5.87
N LEU A 499 -14.48 -10.48 -4.99
CA LEU A 499 -15.86 -10.90 -5.15
C LEU A 499 -16.85 -9.73 -5.16
N THR A 500 -16.61 -8.73 -4.32
CA THR A 500 -17.52 -7.60 -4.15
C THR A 500 -17.25 -6.47 -5.16
N HIS A 501 -16.03 -6.34 -5.67
CA HIS A 501 -15.60 -5.23 -6.54
C HIS A 501 -15.39 -5.61 -8.00
N ARG A 502 -15.25 -6.91 -8.34
CA ARG A 502 -15.16 -7.41 -9.72
C ARG A 502 -16.10 -8.61 -9.98
N PRO A 503 -17.36 -8.60 -9.52
CA PRO A 503 -18.22 -9.79 -9.57
C PRO A 503 -18.39 -10.35 -11.00
N ASP A 504 -18.36 -9.48 -12.01
CA ASP A 504 -18.43 -9.83 -13.43
C ASP A 504 -17.14 -10.40 -14.04
N LYS A 505 -16.08 -10.64 -13.25
CA LYS A 505 -14.88 -11.39 -13.66
C LYS A 505 -14.74 -12.73 -12.94
N LEU A 506 -15.56 -12.99 -11.91
CA LEU A 506 -15.40 -14.16 -11.05
C LEU A 506 -16.23 -15.35 -11.51
N LEU A 507 -15.53 -16.44 -11.85
CA LEU A 507 -16.11 -17.77 -11.90
C LEU A 507 -16.45 -18.27 -10.50
N ALA A 508 -15.59 -18.07 -9.51
CA ALA A 508 -15.81 -18.55 -8.15
C ALA A 508 -14.89 -17.85 -7.13
N ALA A 509 -15.25 -17.91 -5.85
CA ALA A 509 -14.44 -17.39 -4.75
C ALA A 509 -14.27 -18.43 -3.62
N ALA A 510 -13.06 -18.56 -3.11
CA ALA A 510 -12.71 -19.46 -1.99
C ALA A 510 -11.92 -18.70 -0.90
N PRO A 511 -12.59 -17.84 -0.11
CA PRO A 511 -11.95 -17.10 0.97
C PRO A 511 -11.67 -18.02 2.18
N VAL A 512 -10.42 -18.04 2.65
CA VAL A 512 -9.97 -18.88 3.77
C VAL A 512 -9.46 -18.01 4.93
N SER A 513 -10.03 -18.19 6.13
CA SER A 513 -9.66 -17.43 7.34
C SER A 513 -9.55 -15.92 7.14
N GLY A 514 -10.36 -15.34 6.24
CA GLY A 514 -10.34 -13.92 5.91
C GLY A 514 -11.17 -13.07 6.87
N TYR A 515 -10.66 -11.90 7.25
CA TYR A 515 -11.41 -10.95 8.07
C TYR A 515 -12.43 -10.18 7.22
N VAL A 516 -13.51 -9.74 7.86
CA VAL A 516 -14.65 -9.10 7.17
C VAL A 516 -14.33 -7.70 6.67
N SER A 517 -13.72 -6.89 7.54
CA SER A 517 -13.31 -5.51 7.27
C SER A 517 -12.26 -5.09 8.30
N ILE A 518 -11.47 -4.06 7.99
CA ILE A 518 -10.41 -3.58 8.90
C ILE A 518 -10.99 -3.25 10.28
N GLN A 519 -12.16 -2.59 10.32
CA GLN A 519 -12.86 -2.18 11.54
C GLN A 519 -13.41 -3.36 12.36
N LYS A 520 -13.71 -4.51 11.73
CA LYS A 520 -14.16 -5.72 12.43
C LYS A 520 -13.01 -6.67 12.77
N TYR A 521 -11.86 -6.51 12.13
CA TYR A 521 -10.65 -7.23 12.48
C TYR A 521 -10.04 -6.68 13.77
N VAL A 522 -9.79 -5.36 13.81
CA VAL A 522 -9.40 -4.63 15.02
C VAL A 522 -10.37 -3.47 15.20
N PRO A 523 -11.20 -3.47 16.26
CA PRO A 523 -12.17 -2.40 16.49
C PRO A 523 -11.55 -1.02 16.64
N TYR A 524 -12.20 -0.01 16.07
CA TYR A 524 -11.80 1.41 16.14
C TYR A 524 -12.31 2.05 17.44
N GLU A 525 -12.31 1.26 18.52
CA GLU A 525 -12.63 1.71 19.86
C GLU A 525 -11.42 2.40 20.49
N LEU A 526 -11.66 3.12 21.60
CA LEU A 526 -10.63 3.85 22.35
C LEU A 526 -9.88 4.92 21.53
N TRP A 527 -10.48 5.41 20.44
CA TRP A 527 -10.08 6.70 19.84
C TRP A 527 -10.33 7.86 20.83
N GLN A 528 -9.69 9.00 20.60
CA GLN A 528 -10.07 10.25 21.26
C GLN A 528 -11.55 10.55 20.98
N PRO A 529 -12.31 11.03 21.97
CA PRO A 529 -13.72 11.35 21.77
C PRO A 529 -13.90 12.38 20.64
N ALA A 530 -14.83 12.10 19.72
CA ALA A 530 -15.16 12.97 18.61
C ALA A 530 -16.68 13.08 18.43
N ASP A 531 -17.11 14.20 17.83
CA ASP A 531 -18.51 14.41 17.46
C ASP A 531 -18.99 13.27 16.53
N PRO A 532 -20.22 12.73 16.74
CA PRO A 532 -20.73 11.61 15.94
C PRO A 532 -20.67 11.83 14.43
N ARG A 533 -20.82 13.08 13.97
CA ARG A 533 -20.76 13.40 12.54
C ARG A 533 -19.34 13.28 11.98
N ARG A 534 -18.32 13.62 12.77
CA ARG A 534 -16.92 13.43 12.35
C ARG A 534 -16.59 11.95 12.27
N THR A 535 -17.00 11.16 13.26
CA THR A 535 -16.83 9.69 13.24
C THR A 535 -17.54 9.04 12.06
N ALA A 536 -18.75 9.51 11.71
CA ALA A 536 -19.47 9.04 10.53
C ALA A 536 -18.72 9.30 9.22
N ILE A 537 -18.04 10.45 9.09
CA ILE A 537 -17.22 10.77 7.91
C ILE A 537 -16.04 9.81 7.79
N ILE A 538 -15.31 9.55 8.88
CA ILE A 538 -14.20 8.58 8.90
C ILE A 538 -14.70 7.19 8.49
N SER A 539 -15.83 6.75 9.05
CA SER A 539 -16.43 5.47 8.69
C SER A 539 -16.86 5.42 7.22
N ALA A 540 -17.38 6.51 6.66
CA ALA A 540 -17.79 6.60 5.27
C ALA A 540 -16.59 6.55 4.31
N SER A 541 -15.46 7.15 4.68
CA SER A 541 -14.21 7.05 3.91
C SER A 541 -13.66 5.62 3.83
N LEU A 542 -14.16 4.71 4.65
CA LEU A 542 -13.79 3.29 4.66
C LEU A 542 -14.84 2.38 4.00
N ASN A 543 -15.86 2.93 3.34
CA ASN A 543 -16.97 2.14 2.80
C ASN A 543 -16.54 1.00 1.84
N SER A 544 -15.48 1.19 1.06
CA SER A 544 -14.90 0.19 0.13
C SER A 544 -14.27 -1.00 0.86
N TYR A 545 -13.83 -0.81 2.11
CA TYR A 545 -13.19 -1.85 2.94
C TYR A 545 -14.19 -2.73 3.72
N ARG A 546 -15.50 -2.46 3.60
CA ARG A 546 -16.55 -3.03 4.46
C ARG A 546 -17.36 -4.09 3.73
N HIS A 547 -16.77 -5.26 3.54
CA HIS A 547 -17.39 -6.34 2.77
C HIS A 547 -18.75 -6.77 3.30
N GLU A 548 -19.00 -6.67 4.61
CA GLU A 548 -20.30 -6.97 5.20
C GLU A 548 -21.45 -6.15 4.58
N MET A 549 -21.14 -4.97 4.05
CA MET A 549 -22.11 -4.07 3.42
C MET A 549 -22.30 -4.36 1.92
N LEU A 550 -21.47 -5.23 1.33
CA LEU A 550 -21.37 -5.43 -0.13
C LEU A 550 -21.80 -6.84 -0.58
N MET A 551 -22.32 -7.68 0.32
CA MET A 551 -22.62 -9.09 0.04
C MET A 551 -23.71 -9.33 -1.02
N GLU A 552 -24.54 -8.32 -1.35
CA GLU A 552 -25.48 -8.41 -2.48
C GLU A 552 -24.73 -8.66 -3.81
N ASN A 553 -23.52 -8.09 -3.95
CA ASN A 553 -22.71 -8.16 -5.16
C ASN A 553 -22.31 -9.59 -5.52
N ALA A 554 -22.27 -10.48 -4.51
CA ALA A 554 -21.89 -11.88 -4.65
C ALA A 554 -22.97 -12.76 -5.31
N ARG A 555 -24.18 -12.23 -5.54
CA ARG A 555 -25.30 -12.98 -6.13
C ARG A 555 -24.91 -13.62 -7.46
N GLY A 556 -25.03 -14.95 -7.52
CA GLY A 556 -24.74 -15.77 -8.69
C GLY A 556 -23.31 -16.31 -8.76
N VAL A 557 -22.39 -15.89 -7.89
CA VAL A 557 -21.02 -16.41 -7.84
C VAL A 557 -20.95 -17.57 -6.83
N PRO A 558 -20.48 -18.78 -7.23
CA PRO A 558 -20.17 -19.87 -6.30
C PRO A 558 -19.10 -19.48 -5.27
N ILE A 559 -19.36 -19.79 -3.99
CA ILE A 559 -18.45 -19.47 -2.89
C ILE A 559 -18.21 -20.70 -2.01
N GLN A 560 -16.94 -21.00 -1.73
CA GLN A 560 -16.51 -21.98 -0.72
C GLN A 560 -15.73 -21.26 0.38
N GLN A 561 -16.39 -21.00 1.51
CA GLN A 561 -15.72 -20.47 2.69
C GLN A 561 -15.02 -21.59 3.46
N GLN A 562 -13.84 -21.29 4.01
CA GLN A 562 -13.16 -22.16 4.96
C GLN A 562 -12.56 -21.38 6.13
N HIS A 563 -12.60 -21.94 7.34
CA HIS A 563 -12.02 -21.32 8.52
C HIS A 563 -11.56 -22.36 9.55
N GLY A 564 -10.44 -22.12 10.24
CA GLY A 564 -10.09 -22.90 11.43
C GLY A 564 -11.07 -22.65 12.58
N GLN A 565 -11.58 -23.70 13.23
CA GLN A 565 -12.58 -23.56 14.29
C GLN A 565 -12.11 -22.73 15.49
N ILE A 566 -10.82 -22.86 15.83
CA ILE A 566 -10.21 -22.22 16.99
C ILE A 566 -9.21 -21.13 16.57
N ASP A 567 -9.40 -20.54 15.38
CA ASP A 567 -8.58 -19.44 14.86
C ASP A 567 -8.57 -18.27 15.87
N ASP A 568 -7.40 -18.03 16.46
CA ASP A 568 -7.19 -16.98 17.45
C ASP A 568 -6.63 -15.68 16.84
N ASN A 569 -6.23 -15.71 15.56
CA ASN A 569 -5.63 -14.56 14.88
C ASN A 569 -6.63 -13.84 13.97
N VAL A 570 -7.49 -14.55 13.25
CA VAL A 570 -8.68 -14.00 12.62
C VAL A 570 -9.85 -14.82 13.15
N PRO A 571 -10.62 -14.36 14.15
CA PRO A 571 -11.65 -15.21 14.74
C PRO A 571 -12.67 -15.71 13.71
N ALA A 572 -13.06 -16.99 13.80
CA ALA A 572 -14.05 -17.64 12.92
C ALA A 572 -15.39 -16.90 12.82
N TYR A 573 -15.69 -16.04 13.80
CA TYR A 573 -16.75 -15.03 13.73
C TYR A 573 -16.81 -14.31 12.37
N ASN A 574 -15.66 -14.00 11.76
CA ASN A 574 -15.61 -13.27 10.49
C ASN A 574 -16.28 -14.06 9.34
N SER A 575 -15.93 -15.32 9.15
CA SER A 575 -16.59 -16.16 8.13
C SER A 575 -18.03 -16.49 8.48
N ARG A 576 -18.34 -16.72 9.77
CA ARG A 576 -19.72 -16.93 10.22
C ARG A 576 -20.61 -15.72 9.90
N LEU A 577 -20.10 -14.51 10.14
CA LEU A 577 -20.81 -13.27 9.82
C LEU A 577 -21.03 -13.13 8.31
N LEU A 578 -20.02 -13.36 7.47
CA LEU A 578 -20.20 -13.24 6.03
C LEU A 578 -21.09 -14.33 5.44
N ALA A 579 -21.04 -15.56 5.95
CA ALA A 579 -22.01 -16.61 5.62
C ALA A 579 -23.45 -16.17 5.96
N GLN A 580 -23.65 -15.57 7.13
CA GLN A 580 -24.94 -15.02 7.53
C GLN A 580 -25.38 -13.87 6.61
N GLN A 581 -24.49 -12.91 6.29
CA GLN A 581 -24.81 -11.78 5.42
C GLN A 581 -25.18 -12.25 4.01
N LEU A 582 -24.42 -13.20 3.45
CA LEU A 582 -24.74 -13.83 2.17
C LEU A 582 -26.16 -14.43 2.17
N PHE A 583 -26.52 -15.17 3.22
CA PHE A 583 -27.87 -15.74 3.36
C PHE A 583 -28.95 -14.65 3.42
N LEU A 584 -28.72 -13.59 4.21
CA LEU A 584 -29.67 -12.49 4.38
C LEU A 584 -29.86 -11.66 3.10
N THR A 585 -28.86 -11.60 2.22
CA THR A 585 -28.96 -10.94 0.90
C THR A 585 -29.47 -11.88 -0.20
N GLY A 586 -29.96 -13.07 0.17
CA GLY A 586 -30.55 -14.03 -0.75
C GLY A 586 -29.53 -14.81 -1.58
N THR A 587 -28.25 -14.83 -1.20
CA THR A 587 -27.22 -15.71 -1.79
C THR A 587 -26.79 -16.76 -0.77
N ASN A 588 -25.88 -17.66 -1.11
CA ASN A 588 -25.38 -18.66 -0.17
C ASN A 588 -23.94 -19.05 -0.51
N SER A 589 -23.24 -19.58 0.48
CA SER A 589 -21.91 -20.18 0.32
C SER A 589 -21.88 -21.56 0.95
N SER A 590 -21.12 -22.47 0.37
CA SER A 590 -20.65 -23.61 1.14
C SER A 590 -19.69 -23.11 2.23
N TYR A 591 -19.77 -23.68 3.43
CA TYR A 591 -18.94 -23.27 4.56
C TYR A 591 -18.34 -24.48 5.26
N ASN A 592 -17.02 -24.53 5.34
CA ASN A 592 -16.26 -25.55 6.05
C ASN A 592 -15.54 -24.93 7.25
N GLU A 593 -16.00 -25.22 8.46
CA GLU A 593 -15.27 -24.86 9.68
C GLU A 593 -14.48 -26.08 10.17
N VAL A 594 -13.16 -26.01 10.08
CA VAL A 594 -12.28 -27.17 10.28
C VAL A 594 -12.00 -27.36 11.76
N ALA A 595 -12.56 -28.42 12.32
CA ALA A 595 -12.50 -28.70 13.76
C ALA A 595 -11.06 -28.81 14.27
N GLY A 596 -10.79 -28.14 15.40
CA GLY A 596 -9.47 -28.14 16.07
C GLY A 596 -8.33 -27.41 15.34
N GLN A 597 -8.55 -26.91 14.12
CA GLN A 597 -7.53 -26.14 13.40
C GLN A 597 -7.55 -24.66 13.84
N ASN A 598 -6.35 -24.09 14.00
CA ASN A 598 -6.14 -22.66 14.30
C ASN A 598 -5.95 -21.89 12.98
N HIS A 599 -5.32 -20.71 13.01
CA HIS A 599 -5.20 -19.81 11.87
C HIS A 599 -4.48 -20.41 10.66
N TRP A 600 -3.44 -21.21 10.90
CA TRP A 600 -2.62 -21.81 9.84
C TRP A 600 -2.36 -23.29 10.11
N TRP A 601 -2.39 -24.09 9.05
CA TRP A 601 -1.96 -25.49 9.02
C TRP A 601 -1.52 -25.86 7.59
N GLU A 602 -0.74 -26.93 7.44
CA GLU A 602 -0.07 -27.29 6.18
C GLU A 602 -1.01 -27.38 4.96
N THR A 603 -2.20 -27.97 5.14
CA THR A 603 -3.18 -28.18 4.06
C THR A 603 -4.30 -27.14 4.04
N VAL A 604 -4.10 -25.96 4.65
CA VAL A 604 -5.14 -24.93 4.80
C VAL A 604 -5.75 -24.48 3.47
N MET A 605 -4.97 -24.49 2.39
CA MET A 605 -5.45 -24.12 1.06
C MET A 605 -5.96 -25.30 0.23
N THR A 606 -5.80 -26.54 0.71
CA THR A 606 -6.01 -27.77 -0.08
C THR A 606 -6.70 -28.88 0.72
N THR A 607 -7.61 -28.49 1.62
CA THR A 607 -8.57 -29.42 2.24
C THR A 607 -9.45 -30.10 1.17
N PRO A 608 -10.02 -31.29 1.46
CA PRO A 608 -10.85 -32.00 0.49
C PRO A 608 -11.96 -31.16 -0.15
N GLU A 609 -12.62 -30.30 0.65
CA GLU A 609 -13.68 -29.40 0.20
C GLU A 609 -13.16 -28.32 -0.76
N LEU A 610 -11.99 -27.73 -0.48
CA LEU A 610 -11.37 -26.75 -1.37
C LEU A 610 -10.85 -27.40 -2.66
N VAL A 611 -10.25 -28.59 -2.56
CA VAL A 611 -9.77 -29.35 -3.71
C VAL A 611 -10.91 -29.68 -4.66
N ASP A 612 -12.01 -30.26 -4.15
CA ASP A 612 -13.21 -30.53 -4.97
C ASP A 612 -13.76 -29.26 -5.62
N PHE A 613 -13.82 -28.16 -4.84
CA PHE A 613 -14.24 -26.87 -5.35
C PHE A 613 -13.34 -26.37 -6.49
N TYR A 614 -12.00 -26.42 -6.36
CA TYR A 614 -11.11 -25.97 -7.41
C TYR A 614 -11.26 -26.79 -8.70
N TYR A 615 -11.30 -28.12 -8.63
CA TYR A 615 -11.48 -28.95 -9.84
C TYR A 615 -12.82 -28.68 -10.51
N LYS A 616 -13.89 -28.51 -9.73
CA LYS A 616 -15.23 -28.19 -10.23
C LYS A 616 -15.26 -26.83 -10.93
N GLN A 617 -14.71 -25.79 -10.31
CA GLN A 617 -14.81 -24.43 -10.83
C GLN A 617 -13.84 -24.15 -11.98
N THR A 618 -12.60 -24.65 -11.91
CA THR A 618 -11.62 -24.47 -13.00
C THR A 618 -12.01 -25.21 -14.29
N SER A 619 -12.79 -26.29 -14.17
CA SER A 619 -13.35 -27.02 -15.33
C SER A 619 -14.69 -26.46 -15.80
N SER A 620 -15.22 -25.40 -15.17
CA SER A 620 -16.52 -24.82 -15.52
C SER A 620 -16.50 -24.18 -16.91
N LYS A 621 -17.61 -24.38 -17.63
CA LYS A 621 -17.88 -23.75 -18.94
C LYS A 621 -18.85 -22.57 -18.81
N ASP A 622 -19.14 -22.11 -17.60
CA ASP A 622 -20.00 -20.96 -17.36
C ASP A 622 -19.47 -19.74 -18.11
N THR A 623 -20.39 -19.01 -18.73
CA THR A 623 -20.11 -17.73 -19.34
C THR A 623 -20.16 -16.63 -18.29
N ILE A 624 -19.20 -15.71 -18.37
CA ILE A 624 -19.06 -14.55 -17.49
C ILE A 624 -19.15 -13.29 -18.36
N PRO A 625 -19.91 -12.26 -17.95
CA PRO A 625 -20.77 -12.19 -16.76
C PRO A 625 -21.96 -13.15 -16.80
N ARG A 626 -22.49 -13.51 -15.63
CA ARG A 626 -23.67 -14.40 -15.54
C ARG A 626 -24.95 -13.65 -15.91
N GLU A 627 -25.79 -14.29 -16.70
CA GLU A 627 -27.15 -13.83 -16.98
C GLU A 627 -28.02 -14.06 -15.73
N LEU A 628 -28.57 -13.00 -15.16
CA LEU A 628 -29.41 -13.04 -13.97
C LEU A 628 -30.70 -12.23 -14.22
N ASP A 629 -31.85 -12.86 -13.99
CA ASP A 629 -33.15 -12.21 -14.17
C ASP A 629 -33.45 -11.17 -13.08
N GLU A 630 -32.97 -11.40 -11.86
CA GLU A 630 -33.20 -10.53 -10.70
C GLU A 630 -31.96 -10.53 -9.80
N PHE A 631 -31.41 -9.34 -9.55
CA PHE A 631 -30.25 -9.15 -8.67
C PHE A 631 -30.17 -7.71 -8.18
N SER A 632 -29.45 -7.52 -7.08
CA SER A 632 -29.10 -6.21 -6.54
C SER A 632 -27.60 -6.13 -6.31
N PHE A 633 -27.06 -4.91 -6.30
CA PHE A 633 -25.69 -4.67 -5.93
C PHE A 633 -25.51 -3.28 -5.31
N VAL A 634 -24.52 -3.21 -4.44
CA VAL A 634 -24.15 -2.05 -3.63
C VAL A 634 -22.85 -1.48 -4.15
N ILE A 635 -22.77 -0.15 -4.19
CA ILE A 635 -21.59 0.60 -4.62
C ILE A 635 -21.06 1.43 -3.47
N ALA A 636 -19.82 1.14 -3.04
CA ALA A 636 -19.09 1.93 -2.07
C ALA A 636 -18.40 3.13 -2.73
N ASP A 637 -17.65 2.87 -3.80
CA ASP A 637 -16.92 3.87 -4.56
C ASP A 637 -16.96 3.49 -6.06
N PRO A 638 -17.60 4.29 -6.93
CA PRO A 638 -17.67 3.95 -8.35
C PRO A 638 -16.30 3.89 -9.05
N GLY A 639 -15.25 4.48 -8.49
CA GLY A 639 -13.92 4.53 -9.10
C GLY A 639 -13.07 3.27 -8.87
N ASP A 640 -13.40 2.42 -7.89
CA ASP A 640 -12.75 1.10 -7.70
C ASP A 640 -13.70 -0.09 -7.91
N MET A 641 -14.95 0.13 -8.34
CA MET A 641 -15.93 -0.95 -8.56
C MET A 641 -16.19 -1.22 -10.05
N GLY A 642 -16.19 -2.50 -10.40
CA GLY A 642 -16.55 -3.01 -11.72
C GLY A 642 -18.05 -3.15 -11.92
N SER A 643 -18.46 -3.72 -13.06
CA SER A 643 -19.86 -3.99 -13.34
C SER A 643 -20.40 -5.19 -12.56
N LYS A 644 -21.72 -5.24 -12.38
CA LYS A 644 -22.49 -6.41 -11.99
C LYS A 644 -23.58 -6.68 -13.04
N GLY A 645 -23.59 -7.90 -13.57
CA GLY A 645 -24.51 -8.29 -14.64
C GLY A 645 -24.42 -7.37 -15.85
N GLY A 646 -23.26 -6.77 -16.14
CA GLY A 646 -23.08 -5.83 -17.25
C GLY A 646 -23.54 -4.38 -16.99
N ILE A 647 -23.96 -4.04 -15.77
CA ILE A 647 -24.26 -2.66 -15.35
C ILE A 647 -23.12 -2.14 -14.47
N ARG A 648 -22.57 -0.97 -14.81
CA ARG A 648 -21.59 -0.24 -13.99
C ARG A 648 -22.18 1.09 -13.51
N VAL A 649 -22.05 1.38 -12.22
CA VAL A 649 -22.38 2.72 -11.69
C VAL A 649 -21.19 3.64 -11.94
N THR A 650 -21.45 4.85 -12.44
CA THR A 650 -20.39 5.82 -12.73
C THR A 650 -20.31 6.94 -11.70
N HIS A 651 -21.42 7.28 -11.03
CA HIS A 651 -21.47 8.39 -10.06
C HIS A 651 -22.53 8.14 -8.98
N LEU A 652 -22.24 8.61 -7.76
CA LEU A 652 -23.16 8.67 -6.62
C LEU A 652 -23.62 10.10 -6.38
N GLU A 653 -24.76 10.27 -5.69
CA GLU A 653 -25.23 11.59 -5.26
C GLU A 653 -24.41 12.11 -4.08
N ASP A 654 -24.29 11.31 -3.02
CA ASP A 654 -23.39 11.51 -1.87
C ASP A 654 -22.35 10.38 -1.83
N PRO A 655 -21.07 10.67 -2.15
CA PRO A 655 -19.99 9.68 -2.05
C PRO A 655 -19.73 9.16 -0.63
N GLY A 656 -20.22 9.86 0.41
CA GLY A 656 -20.18 9.37 1.79
C GLY A 656 -21.19 8.26 2.09
N GLN A 657 -22.06 7.92 1.15
CA GLN A 657 -23.13 6.92 1.32
C GLN A 657 -23.04 5.85 0.24
N TYR A 658 -23.51 4.63 0.55
CA TYR A 658 -23.58 3.55 -0.43
C TYR A 658 -24.62 3.84 -1.52
N GLY A 659 -24.24 3.64 -2.78
CA GLY A 659 -25.18 3.51 -3.90
C GLY A 659 -25.81 2.12 -3.93
N ARG A 660 -27.04 2.00 -4.42
CA ARG A 660 -27.70 0.71 -4.67
C ARG A 660 -28.40 0.68 -6.00
N VAL A 661 -28.32 -0.47 -6.67
CA VAL A 661 -29.04 -0.76 -7.91
C VAL A 661 -29.75 -2.09 -7.74
N ASN A 662 -31.06 -2.10 -7.92
CA ASN A 662 -31.90 -3.30 -7.93
C ASN A 662 -32.41 -3.52 -9.35
N VAL A 663 -32.30 -4.74 -9.85
CA VAL A 663 -32.59 -5.10 -11.23
C VAL A 663 -33.58 -6.25 -11.26
N LYS A 664 -34.64 -6.11 -12.06
CA LYS A 664 -35.60 -7.17 -12.36
C LYS A 664 -36.01 -7.11 -13.83
N GLY A 665 -35.52 -8.06 -14.63
CA GLY A 665 -35.62 -7.99 -16.09
C GLY A 665 -35.02 -6.68 -16.60
N HIS A 666 -35.82 -5.84 -17.26
CA HIS A 666 -35.40 -4.51 -17.75
C HIS A 666 -35.84 -3.35 -16.84
N THR A 667 -36.33 -3.64 -15.64
CA THR A 667 -36.70 -2.62 -14.64
C THR A 667 -35.58 -2.47 -13.63
N ILE A 668 -35.19 -1.23 -13.37
CA ILE A 668 -34.08 -0.85 -12.50
C ILE A 668 -34.58 0.16 -11.48
N TRP A 669 -34.26 -0.05 -10.21
CA TRP A 669 -34.46 0.92 -9.14
C TRP A 669 -33.12 1.30 -8.53
N THR A 670 -32.93 2.59 -8.32
CA THR A 670 -31.67 3.13 -7.82
C THR A 670 -31.86 3.91 -6.52
N SER A 671 -30.80 3.98 -5.72
CA SER A 671 -30.72 4.86 -4.55
C SER A 671 -29.30 5.40 -4.47
N ASN A 672 -29.16 6.72 -4.30
CA ASN A 672 -27.88 7.41 -4.26
C ASN A 672 -27.02 7.17 -5.53
N VAL A 673 -27.64 7.03 -6.70
CA VAL A 673 -26.95 6.80 -7.98
C VAL A 673 -27.34 7.89 -8.97
N LEU A 674 -26.36 8.46 -9.67
CA LEU A 674 -26.61 9.49 -10.68
C LEU A 674 -26.31 9.03 -12.12
N GLY A 675 -25.53 7.95 -12.31
CA GLY A 675 -25.12 7.51 -13.64
C GLY A 675 -24.84 6.01 -13.72
N LEU A 676 -25.22 5.43 -14.86
CA LEU A 676 -25.11 4.01 -15.18
C LEU A 676 -24.47 3.83 -16.57
N GLU A 677 -23.73 2.74 -16.74
CA GLU A 677 -23.22 2.24 -18.01
C GLU A 677 -23.64 0.79 -18.22
N PHE A 678 -24.09 0.48 -19.43
CA PHE A 678 -24.55 -0.85 -19.81
C PHE A 678 -23.65 -1.44 -20.88
N ASN A 679 -23.29 -2.72 -20.72
CA ASN A 679 -22.64 -3.50 -21.77
C ASN A 679 -23.71 -4.06 -22.74
N PRO A 680 -23.77 -3.59 -24.01
CA PRO A 680 -24.82 -3.99 -24.94
C PRO A 680 -24.72 -5.45 -25.40
N SER A 681 -23.56 -6.10 -25.20
CA SER A 681 -23.40 -7.53 -25.50
C SER A 681 -24.20 -8.41 -24.53
N ILE A 682 -24.45 -7.90 -23.33
CA ILE A 682 -25.23 -8.57 -22.27
C ILE A 682 -26.66 -8.03 -22.30
N TRP A 683 -26.78 -6.72 -22.25
CA TRP A 683 -28.05 -5.99 -22.25
C TRP A 683 -28.45 -5.67 -23.70
N LYS A 684 -29.08 -6.65 -24.38
CA LYS A 684 -29.62 -6.52 -25.74
C LYS A 684 -30.85 -5.58 -25.76
N LEU A 685 -30.62 -4.29 -25.52
CA LEU A 685 -31.66 -3.33 -25.12
C LEU A 685 -32.28 -2.57 -26.29
N PRO A 686 -33.62 -2.63 -26.47
CA PRO A 686 -34.38 -1.58 -27.13
C PRO A 686 -34.86 -0.49 -26.14
N ALA A 687 -35.14 -0.84 -24.88
CA ALA A 687 -35.56 0.07 -23.82
C ALA A 687 -35.35 -0.51 -22.41
N VAL A 688 -35.20 0.36 -21.40
CA VAL A 688 -35.15 0.03 -19.96
C VAL A 688 -36.03 0.98 -19.15
N SER A 689 -36.63 0.50 -18.06
CA SER A 689 -37.32 1.37 -17.08
C SER A 689 -36.40 1.62 -15.89
N ILE A 690 -36.02 2.88 -15.64
CA ILE A 690 -35.18 3.26 -14.50
C ILE A 690 -35.98 4.21 -13.59
N ASP A 691 -36.19 3.82 -12.33
CA ASP A 691 -36.96 4.57 -11.34
C ASP A 691 -38.38 4.96 -11.82
N GLY A 692 -38.99 4.07 -12.63
CA GLY A 692 -40.31 4.27 -13.24
C GLY A 692 -40.32 5.08 -14.53
N GLN A 693 -39.16 5.53 -15.03
CA GLN A 693 -39.02 6.22 -16.30
C GLN A 693 -38.56 5.26 -17.40
N GLU A 694 -39.36 5.14 -18.47
CA GLU A 694 -38.99 4.39 -19.68
C GLU A 694 -37.94 5.15 -20.51
N ILE A 695 -36.81 4.49 -20.79
CA ILE A 695 -35.68 5.01 -21.55
C ILE A 695 -35.48 4.14 -22.79
N SER A 696 -35.73 4.70 -23.97
CA SER A 696 -35.40 4.05 -25.23
C SER A 696 -33.89 4.11 -25.47
N VAL A 697 -33.25 2.94 -25.41
CA VAL A 697 -31.85 2.78 -25.77
C VAL A 697 -31.84 2.52 -27.27
N GLY A 698 -31.68 3.57 -28.09
CA GLY A 698 -31.68 3.44 -29.56
C GLY A 698 -30.69 2.37 -30.04
N GLN A 699 -30.88 1.82 -31.25
CA GLN A 699 -30.01 0.79 -31.83
C GLN A 699 -28.54 1.25 -31.80
N ALA A 700 -27.81 0.85 -30.75
CA ALA A 700 -26.39 1.11 -30.63
C ALA A 700 -25.67 0.36 -31.77
N PRO A 701 -24.63 0.94 -32.37
CA PRO A 701 -23.85 0.22 -33.38
C PRO A 701 -23.37 -1.11 -32.80
N THR A 702 -23.66 -2.22 -33.49
CA THR A 702 -23.36 -3.61 -33.08
C THR A 702 -21.86 -3.93 -33.00
N ASN A 703 -20.97 -2.92 -33.02
CA ASN A 703 -19.56 -3.11 -32.79
C ASN A 703 -19.32 -3.28 -31.28
N ALA A 704 -18.73 -4.41 -30.90
CA ALA A 704 -18.61 -4.96 -29.54
C ALA A 704 -17.86 -4.10 -28.47
N ALA A 705 -17.63 -2.81 -28.71
CA ALA A 705 -16.81 -1.94 -27.86
C ALA A 705 -17.54 -0.68 -27.31
N VAL A 706 -18.82 -0.47 -27.61
CA VAL A 706 -19.54 0.75 -27.21
C VAL A 706 -20.41 0.48 -25.99
N VAL A 707 -20.06 0.99 -24.81
CA VAL A 707 -20.95 1.00 -23.65
C VAL A 707 -22.07 2.03 -23.85
N VAL A 708 -23.27 1.76 -23.35
CA VAL A 708 -24.38 2.73 -23.33
C VAL A 708 -24.41 3.42 -21.98
N ALA A 709 -24.13 4.71 -21.95
CA ALA A 709 -24.24 5.52 -20.74
C ALA A 709 -25.65 6.11 -20.60
N ILE A 710 -26.18 6.13 -19.38
CA ILE A 710 -27.44 6.78 -19.00
C ILE A 710 -27.18 7.54 -17.69
N SER A 711 -27.60 8.80 -17.63
CA SER A 711 -27.33 9.67 -16.47
C SER A 711 -28.49 10.60 -16.16
N ILE A 712 -28.56 11.07 -14.91
CA ILE A 712 -29.58 12.02 -14.47
C ILE A 712 -29.25 13.42 -14.98
N SER A 713 -30.19 14.06 -15.67
CA SER A 713 -30.11 15.46 -16.11
C SER A 713 -31.46 16.13 -15.91
N ASP A 714 -31.47 17.28 -15.22
CA ASP A 714 -32.68 18.03 -14.86
C ASP A 714 -33.71 17.19 -14.08
N GLY A 715 -33.24 16.29 -13.23
CA GLY A 715 -34.08 15.41 -12.40
C GLY A 715 -34.71 14.21 -13.14
N ALA A 716 -34.33 13.95 -14.40
CA ALA A 716 -34.78 12.82 -15.18
C ALA A 716 -33.61 12.02 -15.78
N TRP A 717 -33.79 10.72 -15.95
CA TRP A 717 -32.82 9.86 -16.63
C TRP A 717 -32.77 10.18 -18.13
N LYS A 718 -31.57 10.36 -18.70
CA LYS A 718 -31.36 10.62 -20.13
C LYS A 718 -30.24 9.74 -20.68
N VAL A 719 -30.36 9.32 -21.94
CA VAL A 719 -29.30 8.60 -22.65
C VAL A 719 -28.13 9.56 -22.89
N GLY A 720 -26.92 9.08 -22.58
CA GLY A 720 -25.69 9.85 -22.62
C GLY A 720 -25.01 9.87 -21.25
N ALA A 721 -23.68 10.01 -21.27
CA ALA A 721 -22.93 10.40 -20.10
C ALA A 721 -23.26 11.87 -19.74
N PHE A 722 -22.85 12.30 -18.55
CA PHE A 722 -23.02 13.70 -18.15
C PHE A 722 -22.39 14.67 -19.17
N SER A 723 -23.04 15.81 -19.43
CA SER A 723 -22.46 16.87 -20.26
C SER A 723 -21.19 17.43 -19.60
N GLY A 724 -20.10 17.62 -20.36
CA GLY A 724 -18.80 18.06 -19.80
C GLY A 724 -17.79 16.93 -19.53
N THR A 725 -17.90 15.79 -20.22
CA THR A 725 -16.97 14.65 -20.09
C THR A 725 -15.82 14.67 -21.10
N GLY A 726 -15.53 15.81 -21.73
CA GLY A 726 -14.30 15.95 -22.52
C GLY A 726 -13.10 15.69 -21.62
N SER A 727 -12.06 15.01 -22.11
CA SER A 727 -10.89 14.57 -21.31
C SER A 727 -10.25 15.67 -20.46
N ASP A 728 -10.46 16.93 -20.82
CA ASP A 728 -9.81 18.11 -20.24
C ASP A 728 -10.77 18.96 -19.37
N ASP A 729 -12.05 18.59 -19.28
CA ASP A 729 -13.00 19.32 -18.44
C ASP A 729 -12.78 19.01 -16.96
N ALA A 730 -12.25 19.99 -16.22
CA ALA A 730 -11.96 19.92 -14.79
C ALA A 730 -13.14 20.35 -13.90
N THR A 731 -14.32 20.63 -14.47
CA THR A 731 -15.50 21.07 -13.69
C THR A 731 -16.28 19.92 -13.07
N TYR A 732 -16.12 18.69 -13.59
CA TYR A 732 -16.81 17.50 -13.09
C TYR A 732 -15.83 16.40 -12.71
N ARG A 733 -16.08 15.76 -11.57
CA ARG A 733 -15.33 14.62 -11.06
C ARG A 733 -15.74 13.35 -11.81
N ARG A 734 -14.78 12.59 -12.34
CA ARG A 734 -15.05 11.37 -13.11
C ARG A 734 -13.93 10.33 -13.04
N GLY A 735 -14.25 9.11 -13.42
CA GLY A 735 -13.28 8.03 -13.62
C GLY A 735 -12.36 7.84 -12.41
N ARG A 736 -11.04 7.93 -12.63
CA ARG A 736 -10.03 7.75 -11.58
C ARG A 736 -10.07 8.78 -10.46
N GLN A 737 -10.80 9.89 -10.64
CA GLN A 737 -10.92 10.94 -9.63
C GLN A 737 -11.92 10.61 -8.52
N LEU A 738 -12.88 9.70 -8.77
CA LEU A 738 -13.92 9.31 -7.83
C LEU A 738 -13.31 8.61 -6.61
N GLY A 739 -14.00 8.57 -5.48
CA GLY A 739 -13.51 7.96 -4.22
C GLY A 739 -13.11 8.97 -3.15
N ALA A 740 -12.52 8.52 -2.05
CA ALA A 740 -12.01 9.42 -1.00
C ALA A 740 -10.56 9.87 -1.32
N MET A 741 -9.80 10.35 -0.34
CA MET A 741 -8.40 10.76 -0.57
C MET A 741 -7.52 9.64 -1.18
N THR A 742 -7.84 8.37 -0.91
CA THR A 742 -7.18 7.19 -1.48
C THR A 742 -7.27 7.09 -3.01
N ALA A 743 -8.19 7.82 -3.65
CA ALA A 743 -8.26 7.94 -5.10
C ALA A 743 -6.94 8.46 -5.71
N ILE A 744 -6.13 9.19 -4.93
CA ILE A 744 -4.79 9.62 -5.35
C ILE A 744 -3.89 8.44 -5.76
N LEU A 745 -4.11 7.23 -5.22
CA LEU A 745 -3.37 6.02 -5.55
C LEU A 745 -3.68 5.49 -6.97
N ARG A 746 -4.76 5.96 -7.62
CA ARG A 746 -5.15 5.59 -9.00
C ARG A 746 -4.33 6.35 -10.06
N THR A 747 -3.06 6.61 -9.75
CA THR A 747 -2.11 7.29 -10.65
C THR A 747 -1.78 6.40 -11.85
N GLN A 748 -1.51 7.03 -13.00
CA GLN A 748 -0.95 6.34 -14.17
C GLN A 748 0.45 6.89 -14.42
N GLY A 749 1.47 6.12 -14.11
CA GLY A 749 2.85 6.56 -14.04
C GLY A 749 3.23 7.16 -12.67
N PRO A 750 4.52 7.55 -12.53
CA PRO A 750 5.07 8.01 -11.25
C PRO A 750 4.32 9.19 -10.68
N PHE A 751 4.24 9.26 -9.35
CA PHE A 751 3.73 10.45 -8.67
C PHE A 751 4.61 11.67 -9.01
N ILE A 752 3.98 12.83 -9.07
CA ILE A 752 4.67 14.11 -9.28
C ILE A 752 4.52 14.92 -8.00
N ILE A 753 5.60 15.11 -7.27
CA ILE A 753 5.63 15.89 -6.03
C ILE A 753 6.17 17.28 -6.35
N GLN A 754 5.38 18.31 -6.13
CA GLN A 754 5.74 19.70 -6.40
C GLN A 754 5.88 20.47 -5.11
N HIS A 755 6.98 21.23 -4.96
CA HIS A 755 7.21 22.08 -3.81
C HIS A 755 8.03 23.33 -4.18
N PRO A 756 7.91 24.45 -3.45
CA PRO A 756 8.65 25.69 -3.72
C PRO A 756 10.09 25.69 -3.18
N GLY A 757 10.63 24.55 -2.76
CA GLY A 757 11.96 24.43 -2.16
C GLY A 757 11.97 24.73 -0.66
N ASN A 758 12.05 26.02 -0.29
CA ASN A 758 12.35 26.44 1.08
C ASN A 758 11.30 25.94 2.09
N HIS A 759 11.75 25.35 3.22
CA HIS A 759 10.93 24.73 4.28
C HIS A 759 9.98 23.58 3.86
N THR A 760 9.91 23.22 2.58
CA THR A 760 8.95 22.24 2.02
C THR A 760 9.63 21.01 1.41
N SER A 761 10.90 21.12 1.00
CA SER A 761 11.71 20.03 0.44
C SER A 761 11.75 18.80 1.35
N HIS A 762 11.90 19.01 2.66
CA HIS A 762 11.89 17.95 3.66
C HIS A 762 10.57 17.16 3.66
N ILE A 763 9.44 17.85 3.54
CA ILE A 763 8.11 17.20 3.46
C ILE A 763 7.97 16.47 2.12
N ALA A 764 8.44 17.05 1.01
CA ALA A 764 8.43 16.40 -0.30
C ALA A 764 9.21 15.09 -0.31
N LEU A 765 10.41 15.09 0.28
CA LEU A 765 11.24 13.90 0.43
C LEU A 765 10.55 12.83 1.28
N GLN A 766 9.92 13.23 2.40
CA GLN A 766 9.18 12.30 3.25
C GLN A 766 7.96 11.69 2.56
N VAL A 767 7.20 12.49 1.80
CA VAL A 767 6.07 11.97 1.00
C VAL A 767 6.59 10.95 -0.02
N SER A 768 7.65 11.26 -0.76
CA SER A 768 8.27 10.33 -1.71
C SER A 768 8.73 9.04 -1.02
N ARG A 769 9.38 9.16 0.15
CA ARG A 769 9.86 8.03 0.93
C ARG A 769 8.70 7.13 1.36
N ASN A 770 7.61 7.71 1.87
CA ASN A 770 6.48 6.96 2.37
C ASN A 770 5.73 6.26 1.21
N LEU A 771 5.58 6.93 0.07
CA LEU A 771 5.05 6.30 -1.16
C LEU A 771 5.90 5.09 -1.60
N HIS A 772 7.23 5.20 -1.56
CA HIS A 772 8.10 4.07 -1.86
C HIS A 772 8.05 2.97 -0.79
N GLN A 773 8.02 3.35 0.49
CA GLN A 773 8.01 2.43 1.62
C GLN A 773 6.76 1.52 1.58
N TYR A 774 5.56 2.11 1.47
CA TYR A 774 4.30 1.39 1.62
C TYR A 774 3.71 0.86 0.31
N PHE A 775 4.11 1.45 -0.83
CA PHE A 775 3.56 1.08 -2.14
C PHE A 775 4.62 0.74 -3.18
N GLN A 776 5.92 0.81 -2.85
CA GLN A 776 7.04 0.75 -3.82
C GLN A 776 6.87 1.71 -4.99
N ALA A 777 6.07 2.77 -4.82
CA ALA A 777 5.74 3.68 -5.89
C ALA A 777 6.99 4.47 -6.31
N ASP A 778 7.01 4.87 -7.58
CA ASP A 778 7.96 5.85 -8.08
C ASP A 778 7.39 7.27 -7.89
N ALA A 779 8.26 8.24 -7.65
CA ALA A 779 7.90 9.64 -7.50
C ALA A 779 9.01 10.57 -8.05
N ASN A 780 8.61 11.52 -8.87
CA ASN A 780 9.45 12.63 -9.30
C ASN A 780 9.23 13.81 -8.35
N ILE A 781 10.30 14.33 -7.75
CA ILE A 781 10.24 15.55 -6.93
C ILE A 781 10.71 16.72 -7.81
N HIS A 782 9.90 17.77 -7.87
CA HIS A 782 10.20 18.98 -8.63
C HIS A 782 10.14 20.21 -7.73
N THR A 783 11.27 20.94 -7.70
CA THR A 783 11.31 22.30 -7.15
C THR A 783 10.69 23.26 -8.15
N THR A 784 9.67 24.00 -7.74
CA THR A 784 8.93 24.96 -8.59
C THR A 784 9.18 26.39 -8.11
N THR A 785 9.88 27.20 -8.90
CA THR A 785 10.13 28.64 -8.60
C THR A 785 9.05 29.54 -9.21
N SER A 786 8.43 29.10 -10.31
CA SER A 786 7.13 29.52 -10.82
C SER A 786 6.30 28.26 -11.04
N TRP A 787 5.01 28.29 -10.70
CA TRP A 787 4.10 27.14 -10.85
C TRP A 787 3.75 26.90 -12.34
N ASP A 788 4.74 26.51 -13.15
CA ASP A 788 4.63 26.26 -14.57
C ASP A 788 3.86 24.95 -14.85
N GLY A 789 2.53 25.03 -14.87
CA GLY A 789 1.65 23.92 -15.28
C GLY A 789 1.64 22.69 -14.34
N PRO A 790 0.72 21.73 -14.55
CA PRO A 790 0.56 20.53 -13.72
C PRO A 790 1.69 19.47 -13.87
N GLY A 791 2.89 19.89 -14.31
CA GLY A 791 4.00 19.03 -14.70
C GLY A 791 3.72 18.26 -15.99
N ARG A 792 4.74 18.07 -16.83
CA ARG A 792 4.66 17.12 -17.96
C ARG A 792 4.65 15.71 -17.38
N GLY A 793 3.51 15.01 -17.42
CA GLY A 793 3.41 13.62 -16.97
C GLY A 793 1.98 13.11 -16.89
N THR A 794 1.84 11.79 -16.75
CA THR A 794 0.55 11.09 -16.67
C THR A 794 0.09 10.83 -15.24
N GLY A 795 1.01 10.97 -14.27
CA GLY A 795 0.79 10.61 -12.88
C GLY A 795 0.07 11.68 -12.07
N ASN A 796 -0.53 11.28 -10.96
CA ASN A 796 -1.17 12.18 -10.02
C ASN A 796 -0.15 13.09 -9.33
N VAL A 797 -0.59 14.29 -8.95
CA VAL A 797 0.26 15.34 -8.39
C VAL A 797 0.04 15.45 -6.88
N ILE A 798 1.10 15.67 -6.12
CA ILE A 798 1.05 16.07 -4.72
C ILE A 798 1.75 17.42 -4.59
N SER A 799 0.99 18.46 -4.27
CA SER A 799 1.49 19.84 -4.17
C SER A 799 1.68 20.20 -2.70
N ILE A 800 2.89 20.66 -2.35
CA ILE A 800 3.30 20.94 -0.98
C ILE A 800 3.57 22.43 -0.84
N ALA A 801 2.89 23.09 0.09
CA ALA A 801 2.89 24.53 0.18
C ALA A 801 2.76 25.08 1.60
N ILE A 802 3.35 26.25 1.82
CA ILE A 802 3.16 27.07 3.04
C ILE A 802 2.70 28.46 2.59
N GLY A 803 1.69 29.00 3.27
CA GLY A 803 1.14 30.34 3.01
C GLY A 803 0.57 30.48 1.59
N GLU A 804 0.92 31.55 0.87
CA GLU A 804 0.36 31.85 -0.47
C GLU A 804 0.92 30.99 -1.60
N ASN A 805 1.87 30.10 -1.30
CA ASN A 805 2.57 29.30 -2.30
C ASN A 805 1.72 28.12 -2.80
N VAL A 806 0.44 28.33 -3.12
CA VAL A 806 -0.44 27.29 -3.69
C VAL A 806 -0.87 27.72 -5.09
N ARG A 807 -0.58 26.88 -6.09
CA ARG A 807 -1.03 27.07 -7.46
C ARG A 807 -2.57 27.17 -7.53
N ALA A 808 -3.08 28.03 -8.42
CA ALA A 808 -4.50 28.03 -8.75
C ALA A 808 -4.92 26.67 -9.36
N GLY A 809 -6.02 26.11 -8.86
CA GLY A 809 -6.59 24.87 -9.40
C GLY A 809 -7.23 25.09 -10.77
N LEU A 810 -7.44 24.01 -11.53
CA LEU A 810 -8.13 24.08 -12.83
C LEU A 810 -9.62 24.39 -12.69
N HIS A 811 -10.24 24.00 -11.57
CA HIS A 811 -11.65 24.24 -11.32
C HIS A 811 -11.88 25.72 -10.92
N PRO A 812 -12.59 26.53 -11.74
CA PRO A 812 -12.66 27.99 -11.57
C PRO A 812 -13.35 28.42 -10.27
N ASN A 813 -14.30 27.63 -9.80
CA ASN A 813 -15.08 27.91 -8.59
C ASN A 813 -14.85 26.85 -7.51
N PHE A 814 -13.60 26.40 -7.29
CA PHE A 814 -13.32 25.37 -6.29
C PHE A 814 -13.74 25.84 -4.87
N PRO A 815 -14.35 24.99 -4.02
CA PRO A 815 -14.91 25.44 -2.73
C PRO A 815 -13.86 25.70 -1.65
N ILE A 816 -12.64 25.19 -1.80
CA ILE A 816 -11.53 25.44 -0.88
C ILE A 816 -10.59 26.48 -1.48
N GLN A 817 -10.32 27.55 -0.75
CA GLN A 817 -9.38 28.59 -1.17
C GLN A 817 -8.36 28.84 -0.06
N VAL A 818 -7.09 28.89 -0.44
CA VAL A 818 -5.97 29.14 0.46
C VAL A 818 -5.55 30.61 0.36
N ALA A 819 -5.19 31.19 1.50
CA ALA A 819 -4.70 32.55 1.69
C ALA A 819 -3.40 32.51 2.54
N PRO A 820 -2.61 33.60 2.67
CA PRO A 820 -1.29 33.57 3.33
C PRO A 820 -1.29 32.97 4.73
N SER A 821 -2.34 33.22 5.51
CA SER A 821 -2.46 32.80 6.91
C SER A 821 -3.79 32.10 7.20
N GLY A 822 -4.46 31.57 6.17
CA GLY A 822 -5.76 30.96 6.37
C GLY A 822 -6.26 30.15 5.20
N VAL A 823 -7.27 29.35 5.46
CA VAL A 823 -8.00 28.58 4.47
C VAL A 823 -9.48 28.89 4.60
N SER A 824 -10.18 28.93 3.48
CA SER A 824 -11.63 29.10 3.46
C SER A 824 -12.29 27.92 2.78
N VAL A 825 -13.42 27.49 3.33
CA VAL A 825 -14.24 26.40 2.80
C VAL A 825 -15.65 26.93 2.57
N ARG A 826 -16.14 26.77 1.34
CA ARG A 826 -17.53 27.06 0.99
C ARG A 826 -18.37 25.81 1.23
N ASP A 827 -19.32 25.90 2.17
CA ASP A 827 -20.19 24.79 2.54
C ASP A 827 -21.23 24.47 1.45
N HIS A 828 -22.02 23.42 1.68
CA HIS A 828 -23.05 22.94 0.76
C HIS A 828 -24.18 23.97 0.51
N LYS A 829 -24.33 25.00 1.36
CA LYS A 829 -25.28 26.11 1.18
C LYS A 829 -24.67 27.30 0.46
N GLY A 830 -23.41 27.20 0.03
CA GLY A 830 -22.66 28.28 -0.59
C GLY A 830 -22.11 29.29 0.41
N LYS A 831 -22.23 29.06 1.73
CA LYS A 831 -21.70 29.96 2.74
C LYS A 831 -20.20 29.71 2.89
N ARG A 832 -19.42 30.77 2.74
CA ARG A 832 -17.97 30.76 2.99
C ARG A 832 -17.69 30.78 4.49
N ARG A 833 -16.81 29.89 4.93
CA ARG A 833 -16.21 29.87 6.28
C ARG A 833 -14.72 30.12 6.14
N ASP A 834 -14.21 31.12 6.85
CA ASP A 834 -12.80 31.49 6.85
C ASP A 834 -12.15 31.01 8.15
N TYR A 835 -11.09 30.24 8.02
CA TYR A 835 -10.24 29.77 9.12
C TYR A 835 -8.93 30.55 9.05
N SER A 836 -8.77 31.54 9.92
CA SER A 836 -7.59 32.41 10.00
C SER A 836 -7.23 32.83 11.43
N ALA A 837 -8.05 32.48 12.41
CA ALA A 837 -7.87 32.84 13.82
C ALA A 837 -6.97 31.86 14.58
N ASP A 838 -6.77 30.64 14.07
CA ASP A 838 -5.88 29.66 14.67
C ASP A 838 -4.43 29.92 14.25
N GLU A 839 -3.51 29.89 15.21
CA GLU A 839 -2.09 30.17 14.96
C GLU A 839 -1.42 29.14 14.04
N ARG A 840 -1.99 27.93 13.92
CA ARG A 840 -1.40 26.79 13.20
C ARG A 840 -2.48 25.97 12.48
N LEU A 841 -2.63 26.20 11.19
CA LEU A 841 -3.58 25.51 10.32
C LEU A 841 -2.86 24.58 9.34
N GLY A 842 -3.41 23.39 9.14
CA GLY A 842 -3.02 22.47 8.08
C GLY A 842 -4.23 22.10 7.23
N ALA A 843 -4.05 21.87 5.93
CA ALA A 843 -5.11 21.37 5.06
C ALA A 843 -4.59 20.32 4.08
N ALA A 844 -5.37 19.27 3.86
CA ALA A 844 -5.15 18.26 2.84
C ALA A 844 -6.43 18.10 2.03
N PHE A 845 -6.39 18.27 0.71
CA PHE A 845 -7.59 18.16 -0.13
C PHE A 845 -7.31 17.76 -1.58
N LEU A 846 -8.22 16.99 -2.16
CA LEU A 846 -8.19 16.62 -3.58
C LEU A 846 -8.77 17.73 -4.47
N ARG A 847 -8.20 17.92 -5.66
CA ARG A 847 -8.78 18.75 -6.73
C ARG A 847 -8.46 18.18 -8.13
N PRO A 848 -9.22 18.53 -9.17
CA PRO A 848 -9.09 17.91 -10.49
C PRO A 848 -7.87 18.41 -11.26
N LEU A 849 -7.28 17.49 -12.04
CA LEU A 849 -6.35 17.76 -13.13
C LEU A 849 -6.90 17.17 -14.44
N GLU A 850 -6.29 17.54 -15.56
CA GLU A 850 -6.58 17.01 -16.90
C GLU A 850 -6.41 15.48 -16.99
N GLY A 851 -7.13 14.81 -17.88
CA GLY A 851 -6.95 13.36 -18.13
C GLY A 851 -7.35 12.46 -16.94
N GLU A 852 -8.33 12.88 -16.15
CA GLU A 852 -8.76 12.21 -14.90
C GLU A 852 -7.67 12.11 -13.83
N ARG A 853 -6.60 12.90 -13.94
CA ARG A 853 -5.59 13.01 -12.91
C ARG A 853 -6.16 13.75 -11.68
N LEU A 854 -5.55 13.50 -10.53
CA LEU A 854 -5.83 14.18 -9.28
C LEU A 854 -4.60 14.96 -8.80
N GLU A 855 -4.87 16.08 -8.14
CA GLU A 855 -3.90 16.78 -7.31
C GLU A 855 -4.33 16.67 -5.84
N LEU A 856 -3.44 16.16 -4.98
CA LEU A 856 -3.56 16.26 -3.53
C LEU A 856 -2.76 17.48 -3.07
N VAL A 857 -3.45 18.51 -2.60
CA VAL A 857 -2.82 19.70 -2.04
C VAL A 857 -2.58 19.50 -0.56
N LEU A 858 -1.33 19.60 -0.13
CA LEU A 858 -0.88 19.64 1.25
C LEU A 858 -0.43 21.06 1.57
N TRP A 859 -1.16 21.71 2.47
CA TRP A 859 -0.95 23.10 2.81
C TRP A 859 -0.81 23.31 4.32
N GLY A 860 0.00 24.28 4.71
CA GLY A 860 0.05 24.80 6.07
C GLY A 860 0.14 26.32 6.13
N SER A 861 -0.41 26.92 7.19
CA SER A 861 -0.13 28.32 7.52
C SER A 861 1.33 28.53 7.94
N ASP A 862 1.94 27.48 8.50
CA ASP A 862 3.36 27.38 8.83
C ASP A 862 3.90 25.96 8.58
N ALA A 863 5.16 25.71 8.92
CA ALA A 863 5.79 24.40 8.75
C ALA A 863 5.17 23.30 9.63
N GLN A 864 4.61 23.64 10.80
CA GLN A 864 3.97 22.65 11.67
C GLN A 864 2.59 22.24 11.15
N GLY A 865 1.79 23.20 10.68
CA GLY A 865 0.50 22.96 10.04
C GLY A 865 0.66 22.11 8.77
N LEU A 866 1.70 22.40 7.97
CA LEU A 866 2.02 21.58 6.81
C LEU A 866 2.43 20.15 7.22
N ALA A 867 3.30 20.01 8.23
CA ALA A 867 3.70 18.69 8.71
C ALA A 867 2.51 17.88 9.24
N GLN A 868 1.55 18.54 9.88
CA GLN A 868 0.31 17.90 10.33
C GLN A 868 -0.57 17.44 9.17
N ALA A 869 -0.75 18.28 8.14
CA ALA A 869 -1.50 17.92 6.93
C ALA A 869 -0.82 16.78 6.15
N ALA A 870 0.50 16.77 6.07
CA ALA A 870 1.26 15.77 5.33
C ALA A 870 1.13 14.34 5.91
N ARG A 871 0.78 14.20 7.19
CA ARG A 871 0.44 12.89 7.79
C ARG A 871 -0.75 12.23 7.10
N LEU A 872 -1.68 13.00 6.52
CA LEU A 872 -2.90 12.47 5.91
C LEU A 872 -2.69 11.88 4.51
N VAL A 873 -1.50 12.05 3.90
CA VAL A 873 -1.19 11.37 2.63
C VAL A 873 -1.41 9.87 2.81
N PRO A 874 -2.22 9.22 1.95
CA PRO A 874 -2.46 7.79 2.06
C PRO A 874 -1.14 7.01 2.09
N MET A 875 -0.93 6.24 3.16
CA MET A 875 0.24 5.39 3.38
C MET A 875 -0.09 4.13 4.17
N LEU A 876 -0.94 4.26 5.20
CA LEU A 876 -1.49 3.14 5.96
C LEU A 876 -2.93 2.89 5.56
N THR A 877 -3.28 1.64 5.34
CA THR A 877 -4.66 1.21 5.08
C THR A 877 -5.55 1.38 6.31
N GLY A 878 -6.82 1.74 6.11
CA GLY A 878 -7.80 1.88 7.18
C GLY A 878 -7.80 3.22 7.94
N VAL A 879 -7.03 4.23 7.55
CA VAL A 879 -6.99 5.52 8.31
C VAL A 879 -8.30 6.32 8.21
N GLY A 880 -9.02 6.22 7.09
CA GLY A 880 -10.32 6.86 6.87
C GLY A 880 -10.24 8.33 6.49
N GLN A 881 -9.41 8.67 5.50
CA GLN A 881 -9.27 10.04 4.99
C GLN A 881 -10.37 10.42 3.98
N PRO A 882 -11.21 11.44 4.27
CA PRO A 882 -12.21 11.94 3.32
C PRO A 882 -11.57 12.83 2.24
N ASP A 883 -12.35 13.38 1.31
CA ASP A 883 -11.80 14.16 0.18
C ASP A 883 -11.02 15.41 0.58
N PHE A 884 -11.40 16.03 1.69
CA PHE A 884 -10.71 17.17 2.27
C PHE A 884 -10.72 17.15 3.79
N VAL A 885 -9.69 17.75 4.39
CA VAL A 885 -9.54 17.98 5.82
C VAL A 885 -8.86 19.34 6.04
N VAL A 886 -9.37 20.13 6.99
CA VAL A 886 -8.73 21.31 7.58
C VAL A 886 -8.52 21.02 9.06
N LEU A 887 -7.26 21.06 9.49
CA LEU A 887 -6.81 20.77 10.84
C LEU A 887 -6.44 22.06 11.56
N GLY A 888 -6.98 22.24 12.76
CA GLY A 888 -6.49 23.25 13.70
C GLY A 888 -5.44 22.67 14.65
N GLU A 889 -4.87 23.54 15.48
CA GLU A 889 -3.85 23.16 16.48
C GLU A 889 -4.34 22.03 17.40
N SER A 890 -5.62 22.04 17.78
CA SER A 890 -6.19 21.04 18.68
C SER A 890 -6.23 19.62 18.11
N ALA A 891 -6.14 19.42 16.79
CA ALA A 891 -6.07 18.08 16.22
C ALA A 891 -4.79 17.33 16.62
N LYS A 892 -3.74 18.04 17.06
CA LYS A 892 -2.53 17.41 17.59
C LYS A 892 -2.79 16.52 18.81
N TRP A 893 -3.76 16.86 19.67
CA TRP A 893 -4.12 16.02 20.83
C TRP A 893 -5.52 15.44 20.78
N ARG A 894 -6.44 16.06 20.03
CA ARG A 894 -7.83 15.58 19.87
C ARG A 894 -8.05 14.67 18.66
N GLY A 895 -7.02 14.47 17.83
CA GLY A 895 -7.16 13.72 16.58
C GLY A 895 -8.24 14.32 15.67
N VAL A 896 -9.14 13.46 15.17
CA VAL A 896 -10.23 13.85 14.27
C VAL A 896 -11.13 14.95 14.83
N GLU A 897 -11.35 14.98 16.15
CA GLU A 897 -12.22 16.01 16.75
C GLU A 897 -11.65 17.43 16.59
N GLY A 898 -10.33 17.57 16.49
CA GLY A 898 -9.68 18.86 16.22
C GLY A 898 -9.73 19.30 14.75
N ALA A 899 -10.36 18.52 13.86
CA ALA A 899 -10.60 18.92 12.48
C ALA A 899 -11.72 19.97 12.40
N LEU A 900 -11.39 21.13 11.86
CA LEU A 900 -12.27 22.29 11.70
C LEU A 900 -13.23 22.11 10.52
N ALA A 901 -12.76 21.44 9.47
CA ALA A 901 -13.60 21.00 8.37
C ALA A 901 -13.11 19.65 7.83
N LEU A 902 -14.03 18.79 7.41
CA LEU A 902 -13.72 17.53 6.74
C LEU A 902 -14.95 16.99 6.01
N GLY A 903 -14.76 16.27 4.92
CA GLY A 903 -15.84 15.58 4.23
C GLY A 903 -15.60 15.34 2.75
N PHE A 904 -16.71 15.25 2.01
CA PHE A 904 -16.73 14.76 0.62
C PHE A 904 -17.12 15.85 -0.36
N PHE A 905 -16.71 15.69 -1.62
CA PHE A 905 -17.17 16.48 -2.74
C PHE A 905 -18.17 15.72 -3.61
N ASP A 906 -19.19 16.41 -4.11
CA ASP A 906 -20.09 15.88 -5.14
C ASP A 906 -19.40 15.77 -6.51
N ARG A 907 -20.15 15.34 -7.52
CA ARG A 907 -19.68 15.26 -8.92
C ARG A 907 -19.22 16.60 -9.49
N GLU A 908 -19.64 17.73 -8.94
CA GLU A 908 -19.32 19.10 -9.39
C GLU A 908 -18.27 19.75 -8.48
N TRP A 909 -17.56 18.94 -7.69
CA TRP A 909 -16.56 19.38 -6.71
C TRP A 909 -17.11 20.29 -5.61
N LYS A 910 -18.42 20.29 -5.35
CA LYS A 910 -19.04 21.05 -4.24
C LYS A 910 -19.03 20.24 -2.95
N VAL A 911 -18.88 20.91 -1.82
CA VAL A 911 -18.89 20.25 -0.50
C VAL A 911 -20.25 19.62 -0.22
N MET A 912 -20.27 18.32 0.11
CA MET A 912 -21.49 17.59 0.41
C MET A 912 -22.17 18.06 1.71
N PRO A 913 -23.51 17.99 1.82
CA PRO A 913 -24.24 18.25 3.06
C PRO A 913 -23.90 17.28 4.20
N SER A 914 -23.25 16.15 3.94
CA SER A 914 -22.74 15.20 4.94
C SER A 914 -21.46 15.68 5.62
N SER A 915 -20.69 16.56 4.97
CA SER A 915 -19.42 17.12 5.46
C SER A 915 -19.59 18.01 6.70
N VAL A 916 -18.54 18.15 7.51
CA VAL A 916 -18.47 19.12 8.62
C VAL A 916 -17.67 20.34 8.16
N VAL A 917 -18.26 21.52 8.32
CA VAL A 917 -17.62 22.82 8.09
C VAL A 917 -18.04 23.71 9.25
N SER A 918 -17.19 23.82 10.28
CA SER A 918 -17.55 24.45 11.56
C SER A 918 -17.41 25.97 11.59
#